data_AF-A0A3N5WP27-F1
#
_entry.id   AF-A0A3N5WP27-F1
#
_cell.length_a   1.000
_cell.length_b   1.000
_cell.length_c   1.000
_cell.angle_alpha   90.00
_cell.angle_beta   90.00
_cell.angle_gamma   90.00
#
_symmetry.space_group_name_H-M   'P 1'
#
loop_
_entity.id
_entity.type
_entity.pdbx_description
1 polymer ?
#
loop_
_entity_poly.entity_id
_entity_poly.type
_entity_poly.pdbx_seq_one_letter_code
_entity_poly.pdbx_strand_id
1 'polypeptide(L)'
;MSIHVGLHHQTRYRYDRPVSLSPHEVRLRPAPHSRTPILSYSLNVSPAQHFVNWQQDIFGNYIARLMFPEKTRELEITVDVVADMTVINPFDFFIDSYAERFPFAYRDDLVRDLTPYCALDEQGPLLMQWLADFRAAHSGEIATIDFLVAINMRLQQDIRYLVRMEPGVQTCEQTLQNRSGSCRDSGWLLVQLLRHCGLAARFVSGYLIQLKADQKPLDGPAGTERDFTDLHAWAEAYIPGAGWIGLDPTSGLLAGEGHIPLACTPSPASAAPVTGGVEPCETQFDFTMSVTRLHEDPRVTKPYDVAQWHAINALGASIDADLANHDVRLTQGGEPTFVAIDDMDGPEWNTTALSDKKWQLAEQLAWRLKDRFAPGGVVFYGQGKWYPGEPLPRWALGIHWRNDGAPLWRNPALISAAASPASAQPDDAKRFAAAMVAALAVPPEHLLAAWEDPLTHLSAEKKQRIPGSPHAAGYVLPLGGDASGWKTSAWPLPEHQLILINGDSAVGYRLPLGAVDTAIKQDGKIVRTALCIEVREQRLYVFLPPFETLQPHVKLVAIIETVAEGLAIPVRLEGYGPPADPQITVLNVTPDPGVIEVNIHPAASWEHLVTNTTALYDEARATRLGTEKFMLDGRHTGSGGGNHIALGGATVADSPLLRRPDLLRSLITYWQNHPSLSYLFSGMFIGPTSQAPRVDEARDDNLYELEIAFQQMAALQEKHGAALPPAMTDRLLRNFLVDLTGNTHRAEFCIDKLYTPLGGRGQLGLLEFRGFEMPPHPQMSLAQMLLLRGLVAWFWQRPYQSKLVRWGTQLHDRFMLPHFIAADFHDVLADLRRAGYAFDDTWYAPFHEFRFPRYGTVSYSGIEIELRQAIEPWHVLGEEVGLNATARYVDSSVERLQVRSRGLTESRHVITCNGRALPMTPTGTPGEFVAGVRYCAWDPPSALHPTIGVHAPLVFDVVDTWSQRSIGGCTYHVSHPGGRNYSTFPVNANEAEARRIARFWDHGHTPGPMTVTPEIPNPAFPMTLDLRWHSGTKD
;
A
#
# COMPACT_ATOMS: atom_id res chain seq x y z
N MET A 1 2.45 -5.99 -14.06
CA MET A 1 2.90 -4.79 -14.79
C MET A 1 4.24 -5.13 -15.40
N SER A 2 4.39 -5.04 -16.71
CA SER A 2 5.66 -5.37 -17.35
C SER A 2 6.46 -4.10 -17.66
N ILE A 3 7.76 -4.16 -17.39
CA ILE A 3 8.72 -3.18 -17.92
C ILE A 3 9.44 -3.88 -19.06
N HIS A 4 9.31 -3.35 -20.28
CA HIS A 4 10.09 -3.84 -21.40
C HIS A 4 11.39 -3.08 -21.47
N VAL A 5 12.51 -3.79 -21.49
CA VAL A 5 13.85 -3.19 -21.55
C VAL A 5 14.56 -3.60 -22.83
N GLY A 6 15.22 -2.63 -23.46
CA GLY A 6 16.16 -2.85 -24.54
C GLY A 6 17.57 -2.93 -23.97
N LEU A 7 18.22 -4.08 -24.08
CA LEU A 7 19.64 -4.28 -23.82
C LEU A 7 20.40 -4.17 -25.13
N HIS A 8 21.45 -3.36 -25.13
CA HIS A 8 22.44 -3.25 -26.20
C HIS A 8 23.80 -3.72 -25.69
N HIS A 9 24.42 -4.66 -26.38
CA HIS A 9 25.75 -5.17 -26.12
C HIS A 9 26.59 -4.99 -27.38
N GLN A 10 27.72 -4.29 -27.27
CA GLN A 10 28.74 -4.24 -28.31
C GLN A 10 30.09 -4.70 -27.77
N THR A 11 30.74 -5.59 -28.52
CA THR A 11 32.13 -6.00 -28.28
C THR A 11 32.94 -5.79 -29.54
N ARG A 12 34.10 -5.15 -29.42
CA ARG A 12 34.95 -4.74 -30.54
C ARG A 12 36.39 -5.15 -30.26
N TYR A 13 36.96 -5.88 -31.21
CA TYR A 13 38.37 -6.25 -31.24
C TYR A 13 39.02 -5.53 -32.41
N ARG A 14 40.05 -4.72 -32.14
CA ARG A 14 40.85 -4.04 -33.18
C ARG A 14 42.24 -4.61 -33.20
N TYR A 15 42.68 -4.96 -34.40
CA TYR A 15 43.97 -5.58 -34.63
C TYR A 15 44.94 -4.56 -35.27
N ASP A 16 46.21 -4.61 -34.87
CA ASP A 16 47.27 -3.75 -35.41
C ASP A 16 47.49 -3.94 -36.93
N ARG A 17 47.11 -5.11 -37.47
CA ARG A 17 47.20 -5.50 -38.88
C ARG A 17 46.01 -6.35 -39.33
N PRO A 18 45.76 -6.53 -40.65
CA PRO A 18 44.76 -7.49 -41.10
C PRO A 18 45.17 -8.92 -40.71
N VAL A 19 44.31 -9.61 -39.98
CA VAL A 19 44.55 -10.95 -39.43
C VAL A 19 43.52 -11.95 -39.95
N SER A 20 43.93 -13.21 -40.05
CA SER A 20 42.98 -14.30 -40.26
C SER A 20 42.29 -14.67 -38.93
N LEU A 21 40.97 -14.80 -38.97
CA LEU A 21 40.16 -15.28 -37.86
C LEU A 21 39.81 -16.74 -38.09
N SER A 22 40.13 -17.60 -37.12
CA SER A 22 39.63 -18.98 -37.07
C SER A 22 38.11 -18.99 -36.85
N PRO A 23 37.42 -20.15 -36.95
CA PRO A 23 36.02 -20.22 -36.57
C PRO A 23 35.79 -19.67 -35.15
N HIS A 24 34.86 -18.74 -35.02
CA HIS A 24 34.45 -18.16 -33.74
C HIS A 24 33.12 -18.74 -33.31
N GLU A 25 32.91 -18.90 -32.01
CA GLU A 25 31.66 -19.29 -31.39
C GLU A 25 31.16 -18.16 -30.51
N VAL A 26 29.92 -17.72 -30.74
CA VAL A 26 29.28 -16.65 -29.99
C VAL A 26 28.08 -17.21 -29.23
N ARG A 27 28.09 -17.05 -27.91
CA ARG A 27 27.09 -17.53 -26.94
C ARG A 27 26.33 -16.35 -26.31
N LEU A 28 25.96 -15.36 -27.11
CA LEU A 28 25.31 -14.13 -26.64
C LEU A 28 23.78 -14.11 -26.87
N ARG A 29 23.18 -15.27 -27.20
CA ARG A 29 21.73 -15.42 -27.34
C ARG A 29 21.14 -16.00 -26.05
N PRO A 30 20.09 -15.40 -25.45
CA PRO A 30 19.38 -15.97 -24.31
C PRO A 30 19.04 -17.45 -24.49
N ALA A 31 19.31 -18.23 -23.46
CA ALA A 31 19.09 -19.66 -23.46
C ALA A 31 17.58 -19.97 -23.56
N PRO A 32 17.19 -21.09 -24.19
CA PRO A 32 15.78 -21.45 -24.37
C PRO A 32 14.99 -21.59 -23.06
N HIS A 33 15.68 -21.85 -21.96
CA HIS A 33 15.10 -22.06 -20.63
C HIS A 33 15.14 -20.79 -19.76
N SER A 34 15.45 -19.62 -20.33
CA SER A 34 15.35 -18.36 -19.61
C SER A 34 13.91 -18.16 -19.13
N ARG A 35 13.75 -17.85 -17.84
CA ARG A 35 12.44 -17.55 -17.25
C ARG A 35 11.93 -16.16 -17.66
N THR A 36 12.85 -15.25 -17.99
CA THR A 36 12.54 -13.90 -18.47
C THR A 36 12.12 -13.96 -19.94
N PRO A 37 10.88 -13.57 -20.30
CA PRO A 37 10.44 -13.62 -21.68
C PRO A 37 11.28 -12.69 -22.58
N ILE A 38 11.82 -13.24 -23.66
CA ILE A 38 12.60 -12.51 -24.65
C ILE A 38 11.70 -12.17 -25.84
N LEU A 39 11.31 -10.91 -25.94
CA LEU A 39 10.39 -10.40 -26.96
C LEU A 39 11.07 -10.25 -28.32
N SER A 40 12.36 -9.88 -28.34
CA SER A 40 13.15 -9.84 -29.57
C SER A 40 14.65 -10.01 -29.30
N TYR A 41 15.36 -10.48 -30.33
CA TYR A 41 16.81 -10.70 -30.32
C TYR A 41 17.39 -10.36 -31.69
N SER A 42 18.53 -9.66 -31.73
CA SER A 42 19.31 -9.46 -32.95
C SER A 42 20.81 -9.70 -32.71
N LEU A 43 21.49 -10.21 -33.74
CA LEU A 43 22.94 -10.40 -33.77
C LEU A 43 23.48 -9.76 -35.06
N ASN A 44 24.33 -8.75 -34.90
CA ASN A 44 25.04 -8.10 -35.99
C ASN A 44 26.54 -8.31 -35.82
N VAL A 45 27.21 -8.77 -36.89
CA VAL A 45 28.65 -9.06 -36.87
C VAL A 45 29.35 -8.31 -38.00
N SER A 46 30.47 -7.65 -37.68
CA SER A 46 31.39 -7.06 -38.64
C SER A 46 32.75 -7.77 -38.56
N PRO A 47 33.41 -8.11 -39.69
CA PRO A 47 33.13 -7.71 -41.06
C PRO A 47 31.86 -8.36 -41.64
N ALA A 48 31.15 -7.63 -42.49
CA ALA A 48 29.84 -8.05 -43.03
C ALA A 48 29.91 -9.34 -43.88
N GLN A 49 31.07 -9.60 -44.52
CA GLN A 49 31.30 -10.86 -45.22
C GLN A 49 31.76 -11.93 -44.24
N HIS A 50 30.82 -12.72 -43.74
CA HIS A 50 31.07 -13.90 -42.92
C HIS A 50 29.97 -14.94 -43.16
N PHE A 51 30.27 -16.18 -42.79
CA PHE A 51 29.26 -17.23 -42.71
C PHE A 51 28.85 -17.43 -41.25
N VAL A 52 27.53 -17.51 -41.00
CA VAL A 52 26.98 -17.81 -39.67
C VAL A 52 26.18 -19.11 -39.72
N ASN A 53 26.50 -20.03 -38.80
CA ASN A 53 25.73 -21.25 -38.58
C ASN A 53 25.24 -21.30 -37.14
N TRP A 54 23.91 -21.32 -36.96
CA TRP A 54 23.29 -21.48 -35.65
C TRP A 54 23.19 -22.96 -35.29
N GLN A 55 23.65 -23.30 -34.08
CA GLN A 55 23.59 -24.65 -33.54
C GLN A 55 23.30 -24.62 -32.03
N GLN A 56 23.05 -25.79 -31.46
CA GLN A 56 23.06 -26.00 -30.01
C GLN A 56 24.30 -26.78 -29.61
N ASP A 57 24.91 -26.45 -28.47
CA ASP A 57 25.93 -27.32 -27.88
C ASP A 57 25.32 -28.54 -27.19
N ILE A 58 26.19 -29.40 -26.67
CA ILE A 58 25.82 -30.60 -25.91
C ILE A 58 25.03 -30.30 -24.63
N PHE A 59 24.97 -29.05 -24.19
CA PHE A 59 24.23 -28.59 -23.01
C PHE A 59 22.93 -27.86 -23.39
N GLY A 60 22.63 -27.73 -24.69
CA GLY A 60 21.42 -27.09 -25.21
C GLY A 60 21.51 -25.57 -25.34
N ASN A 61 22.70 -24.96 -25.16
CA ASN A 61 22.88 -23.51 -25.31
C ASN A 61 22.94 -23.13 -26.79
N TYR A 62 22.40 -21.96 -27.15
CA TYR A 62 22.51 -21.45 -28.52
C TYR A 62 23.92 -20.96 -28.82
N ILE A 63 24.47 -21.39 -29.96
CA ILE A 63 25.79 -20.97 -30.44
C ILE A 63 25.67 -20.50 -31.90
N ALA A 64 26.12 -19.27 -32.15
CA ALA A 64 26.43 -18.82 -33.50
C ALA A 64 27.90 -19.15 -33.83
N ARG A 65 28.12 -20.04 -34.78
CA ARG A 65 29.44 -20.36 -35.30
C ARG A 65 29.75 -19.50 -36.52
N LEU A 66 30.71 -18.61 -36.40
CA LEU A 66 31.11 -17.63 -37.39
C LEU A 66 32.38 -18.09 -38.11
N MET A 67 32.39 -18.00 -39.44
CA MET A 67 33.58 -18.23 -40.26
C MET A 67 33.85 -17.01 -41.14
N PHE A 68 35.08 -16.51 -41.09
CA PHE A 68 35.50 -15.31 -41.82
C PHE A 68 36.40 -15.72 -43.00
N PRO A 69 35.97 -15.50 -44.25
CA PRO A 69 36.77 -15.89 -45.42
C PRO A 69 37.94 -14.94 -45.68
N GLU A 70 37.82 -13.67 -45.28
CA GLU A 70 38.80 -12.62 -45.55
C GLU A 70 39.54 -12.18 -44.28
N LYS A 71 40.76 -11.66 -44.45
CA LYS A 71 41.50 -11.02 -43.35
C LYS A 71 40.82 -9.71 -42.95
N THR A 72 40.72 -9.44 -41.65
CA THR A 72 40.11 -8.21 -41.14
C THR A 72 41.02 -7.50 -40.15
N ARG A 73 40.83 -6.18 -40.01
CA ARG A 73 41.44 -5.36 -38.95
C ARG A 73 40.56 -5.19 -37.73
N GLU A 74 39.29 -5.58 -37.83
CA GLU A 74 38.31 -5.40 -36.77
C GLU A 74 37.32 -6.56 -36.75
N LEU A 75 36.98 -7.03 -35.56
CA LEU A 75 35.84 -7.91 -35.30
C LEU A 75 34.90 -7.16 -34.36
N GLU A 76 33.68 -6.92 -34.79
CA GLU A 76 32.63 -6.31 -33.97
C GLU A 76 31.45 -7.28 -33.87
N ILE A 77 30.98 -7.50 -32.64
CA ILE A 77 29.80 -8.31 -32.33
C ILE A 77 28.84 -7.41 -31.56
N THR A 78 27.66 -7.22 -32.11
CA THR A 78 26.61 -6.38 -31.55
C THR A 78 25.35 -7.20 -31.36
N VAL A 79 24.79 -7.16 -30.15
CA VAL A 79 23.58 -7.88 -29.76
C VAL A 79 22.58 -6.88 -29.17
N ASP A 80 21.34 -6.95 -29.67
CA ASP A 80 20.21 -6.22 -29.10
C ASP A 80 19.17 -7.22 -28.60
N VAL A 81 18.67 -7.02 -27.39
CA VAL A 81 17.65 -7.86 -26.76
C VAL A 81 16.53 -6.98 -26.23
N VAL A 82 15.28 -7.35 -26.49
CA VAL A 82 14.14 -6.79 -25.75
C VAL A 82 13.63 -7.85 -24.80
N ALA A 83 13.72 -7.57 -23.49
CA ALA A 83 13.30 -8.47 -22.43
C ALA A 83 12.09 -7.89 -21.67
N ASP A 84 11.18 -8.77 -21.27
CA ASP A 84 10.08 -8.45 -20.36
C ASP A 84 10.53 -8.70 -18.91
N MET A 85 10.68 -7.61 -18.15
CA MET A 85 11.14 -7.63 -16.75
C MET A 85 9.98 -7.85 -15.78
N THR A 86 9.08 -8.77 -16.12
CA THR A 86 8.02 -9.22 -15.22
C THR A 86 8.63 -9.88 -13.99
N VAL A 87 8.16 -9.52 -12.79
CA VAL A 87 8.72 -9.99 -11.52
C VAL A 87 8.59 -11.51 -11.39
N ILE A 88 9.70 -12.16 -11.03
CA ILE A 88 9.75 -13.61 -10.87
C ILE A 88 10.03 -13.94 -9.40
N ASN A 89 9.17 -14.74 -8.77
CA ASN A 89 9.49 -15.30 -7.45
C ASN A 89 10.58 -16.38 -7.61
N PRO A 90 11.78 -16.16 -7.05
CA PRO A 90 12.87 -17.13 -7.19
C PRO A 90 12.65 -18.39 -6.35
N PHE A 91 11.69 -18.40 -5.43
CA PHE A 91 11.33 -19.55 -4.57
C PHE A 91 10.09 -20.32 -5.06
N ASP A 92 9.62 -20.01 -6.27
CA ASP A 92 8.40 -20.60 -6.81
C ASP A 92 8.63 -21.95 -7.52
N PHE A 93 8.87 -22.98 -6.71
CA PHE A 93 9.07 -24.36 -7.14
C PHE A 93 8.70 -25.35 -6.02
N PHE A 94 8.56 -26.63 -6.37
CA PHE A 94 8.36 -27.71 -5.41
C PHE A 94 9.62 -28.55 -5.29
N ILE A 95 9.94 -29.03 -4.10
CA ILE A 95 11.05 -29.96 -3.88
C ILE A 95 10.45 -31.34 -3.64
N ASP A 96 11.05 -32.38 -4.21
CA ASP A 96 10.64 -33.76 -3.91
C ASP A 96 10.83 -34.06 -2.42
N SER A 97 9.90 -34.81 -1.81
CA SER A 97 9.86 -35.03 -0.36
C SER A 97 11.17 -35.57 0.25
N TYR A 98 11.94 -36.36 -0.51
CA TYR A 98 13.22 -36.92 -0.04
C TYR A 98 14.39 -35.91 -0.06
N ALA A 99 14.21 -34.78 -0.74
CA ALA A 99 15.20 -33.73 -0.91
C ALA A 99 14.82 -32.41 -0.21
N GLU A 100 13.70 -32.37 0.53
CA GLU A 100 13.27 -31.19 1.30
C GLU A 100 14.27 -30.80 2.41
N ARG A 101 14.99 -31.79 2.94
CA ARG A 101 16.02 -31.62 3.98
C ARG A 101 17.39 -32.01 3.42
N PHE A 102 18.41 -31.22 3.75
CA PHE A 102 19.80 -31.49 3.44
C PHE A 102 20.53 -32.05 4.68
N PRO A 103 21.39 -33.07 4.54
CA PRO A 103 21.81 -33.71 3.29
C PRO A 103 20.81 -34.74 2.74
N PHE A 104 20.70 -34.82 1.42
CA PHE A 104 20.00 -35.89 0.71
C PHE A 104 20.91 -36.53 -0.34
N ALA A 105 20.54 -37.70 -0.85
CA ALA A 105 21.23 -38.38 -1.94
C ALA A 105 20.35 -38.41 -3.20
N TYR A 106 20.93 -38.11 -4.36
CA TYR A 106 20.24 -38.31 -5.64
C TYR A 106 19.93 -39.79 -5.87
N ARG A 107 18.81 -40.06 -6.54
CA ARG A 107 18.48 -41.41 -7.01
C ARG A 107 19.48 -41.85 -8.10
N ASP A 108 19.73 -43.16 -8.20
CA ASP A 108 20.76 -43.73 -9.09
C ASP A 108 20.62 -43.34 -10.57
N ASP A 109 19.38 -43.18 -11.04
CA ASP A 109 19.07 -42.70 -12.39
C ASP A 109 19.53 -41.26 -12.60
N LEU A 110 19.24 -40.37 -11.64
CA LEU A 110 19.68 -38.97 -11.68
C LEU A 110 21.21 -38.85 -11.52
N VAL A 111 21.86 -39.69 -10.69
CA VAL A 111 23.32 -39.67 -10.52
C VAL A 111 24.03 -39.84 -11.86
N ARG A 112 23.58 -40.80 -12.68
CA ARG A 112 24.17 -41.05 -14.00
C ARG A 112 24.04 -39.82 -14.92
N ASP A 113 22.86 -39.22 -14.94
CA ASP A 113 22.55 -38.12 -15.86
C ASP A 113 23.18 -36.79 -15.40
N LEU A 114 23.39 -36.63 -14.08
CA LEU A 114 24.01 -35.45 -13.47
C LEU A 114 25.53 -35.54 -13.32
N THR A 115 26.15 -36.69 -13.65
CA THR A 115 27.58 -36.94 -13.42
C THR A 115 28.52 -35.80 -13.86
N PRO A 116 28.35 -35.18 -15.06
CA PRO A 116 29.20 -34.05 -15.47
C PRO A 116 29.16 -32.84 -14.53
N TYR A 117 28.04 -32.64 -13.85
CA TYR A 117 27.78 -31.52 -12.95
C TYR A 117 28.20 -31.78 -11.50
N CYS A 118 28.70 -32.98 -11.19
CA CYS A 118 29.21 -33.37 -9.88
C CYS A 118 30.75 -33.47 -9.84
N ALA A 119 31.44 -33.13 -10.93
CA ALA A 119 32.89 -33.28 -11.03
C ALA A 119 33.67 -32.36 -10.07
N LEU A 120 34.50 -32.96 -9.22
CA LEU A 120 35.33 -32.24 -8.24
C LEU A 120 36.66 -31.80 -8.87
N ASP A 121 36.63 -30.70 -9.64
CA ASP A 121 37.80 -30.20 -10.37
C ASP A 121 38.91 -29.60 -9.47
N GLU A 122 38.56 -29.05 -8.31
CA GLU A 122 39.49 -28.37 -7.38
C GLU A 122 39.28 -28.85 -5.93
N GLN A 123 40.38 -29.05 -5.18
CA GLN A 123 40.37 -29.60 -3.81
C GLN A 123 41.48 -29.01 -2.91
N GLY A 124 41.88 -27.75 -3.12
CA GLY A 124 42.98 -27.20 -2.33
C GLY A 124 42.61 -26.92 -0.86
N PRO A 125 43.61 -26.57 -0.04
CA PRO A 125 43.47 -26.56 1.42
C PRO A 125 42.53 -25.46 1.92
N LEU A 126 42.47 -24.30 1.25
CA LEU A 126 41.58 -23.21 1.65
C LEU A 126 40.12 -23.55 1.36
N LEU A 127 39.85 -24.17 0.20
CA LEU A 127 38.51 -24.64 -0.15
C LEU A 127 38.00 -25.67 0.87
N MET A 128 38.84 -26.65 1.19
CA MET A 128 38.47 -27.70 2.16
C MET A 128 38.31 -27.14 3.58
N GLN A 129 39.12 -26.17 4.00
CA GLN A 129 38.95 -25.49 5.29
C GLN A 129 37.63 -24.71 5.34
N TRP A 130 37.33 -23.92 4.29
CA TRP A 130 36.09 -23.14 4.23
C TRP A 130 34.85 -24.04 4.32
N LEU A 131 34.87 -25.18 3.63
CA LEU A 131 33.82 -26.20 3.68
C LEU A 131 33.70 -26.84 5.07
N ALA A 132 34.82 -27.16 5.72
CA ALA A 132 34.81 -27.71 7.07
C ALA A 132 34.16 -26.72 8.06
N ASP A 133 34.53 -25.44 7.97
CA ASP A 133 33.94 -24.38 8.79
C ASP A 133 32.43 -24.22 8.51
N PHE A 134 32.04 -24.31 7.23
CA PHE A 134 30.62 -24.19 6.84
C PHE A 134 29.78 -25.32 7.44
N ARG A 135 30.26 -26.55 7.31
CA ARG A 135 29.61 -27.76 7.82
C ARG A 135 29.54 -27.77 9.34
N ALA A 136 30.57 -27.27 10.00
CA ALA A 136 30.58 -27.12 11.46
C ALA A 136 29.51 -26.14 11.94
N ALA A 137 29.32 -25.02 11.23
CA ALA A 137 28.31 -24.01 11.58
C ALA A 137 26.85 -24.47 11.30
N HIS A 138 26.65 -25.43 10.39
CA HIS A 138 25.33 -25.92 9.98
C HIS A 138 25.18 -27.42 10.25
N SER A 139 25.60 -27.87 11.44
CA SER A 139 25.52 -29.29 11.81
C SER A 139 24.07 -29.74 11.99
N GLY A 140 23.67 -30.81 11.32
CA GLY A 140 22.33 -31.41 11.42
C GLY A 140 21.52 -31.30 10.12
N GLU A 141 20.27 -31.75 10.17
CA GLU A 141 19.35 -31.58 9.05
C GLU A 141 18.80 -30.16 9.00
N ILE A 142 18.91 -29.53 7.84
CA ILE A 142 18.38 -28.19 7.55
C ILE A 142 17.48 -28.28 6.32
N ALA A 143 16.51 -27.37 6.16
CA ALA A 143 15.77 -27.32 4.90
C ALA A 143 16.75 -27.04 3.75
N THR A 144 16.60 -27.75 2.63
CA THR A 144 17.53 -27.64 1.48
C THR A 144 17.60 -26.20 0.95
N ILE A 145 16.49 -25.48 0.97
CA ILE A 145 16.47 -24.07 0.55
C ILE A 145 17.28 -23.17 1.50
N ASP A 146 17.13 -23.35 2.81
CA ASP A 146 17.88 -22.59 3.82
C ASP A 146 19.38 -22.88 3.72
N PHE A 147 19.75 -24.12 3.39
CA PHE A 147 21.14 -24.49 3.10
C PHE A 147 21.70 -23.73 1.89
N LEU A 148 20.96 -23.68 0.77
CA LEU A 148 21.39 -22.94 -0.43
C LEU A 148 21.49 -21.44 -0.18
N VAL A 149 20.56 -20.87 0.59
CA VAL A 149 20.61 -19.45 1.00
C VAL A 149 21.82 -19.20 1.89
N ALA A 150 22.05 -20.04 2.90
CA ALA A 150 23.15 -19.89 3.86
C ALA A 150 24.53 -19.96 3.19
N ILE A 151 24.75 -20.93 2.29
CA ILE A 151 26.05 -21.08 1.61
C ILE A 151 26.33 -19.90 0.67
N ASN A 152 25.29 -19.43 -0.04
CA ASN A 152 25.39 -18.31 -0.97
C ASN A 152 25.67 -16.98 -0.22
N MET A 153 24.92 -16.71 0.84
CA MET A 153 25.09 -15.51 1.67
C MET A 153 26.46 -15.48 2.36
N ARG A 154 26.92 -16.62 2.90
CA ARG A 154 28.24 -16.68 3.53
C ARG A 154 29.35 -16.38 2.51
N LEU A 155 29.25 -16.95 1.31
CA LEU A 155 30.25 -16.70 0.27
C LEU A 155 30.29 -15.23 -0.14
N GLN A 156 29.13 -14.59 -0.26
CA GLN A 156 29.03 -13.15 -0.54
C GLN A 156 29.67 -12.29 0.55
N GLN A 157 29.54 -12.67 1.82
CA GLN A 157 30.16 -11.97 2.95
C GLN A 157 31.68 -12.15 2.99
N ASP A 158 32.17 -13.33 2.59
CA ASP A 158 33.58 -13.69 2.67
C ASP A 158 34.41 -13.19 1.48
N ILE A 159 33.81 -12.99 0.30
CA ILE A 159 34.50 -12.64 -0.95
C ILE A 159 34.09 -11.24 -1.43
N ARG A 160 35.02 -10.28 -1.37
CA ARG A 160 34.79 -8.92 -1.87
C ARG A 160 34.74 -8.88 -3.40
N TYR A 161 33.65 -8.37 -3.96
CA TYR A 161 33.50 -8.18 -5.41
C TYR A 161 34.47 -7.13 -5.98
N LEU A 162 35.09 -7.43 -7.13
CA LEU A 162 35.90 -6.51 -7.92
C LEU A 162 35.76 -6.78 -9.42
N VAL A 163 35.94 -5.74 -10.24
CA VAL A 163 35.93 -5.86 -11.70
C VAL A 163 37.33 -6.21 -12.20
N ARG A 164 37.43 -7.19 -13.10
CA ARG A 164 38.71 -7.69 -13.63
C ARG A 164 38.70 -7.79 -15.14
N MET A 165 39.79 -7.32 -15.75
CA MET A 165 40.01 -7.40 -17.19
C MET A 165 40.91 -8.58 -17.59
N GLU A 166 41.58 -9.25 -16.63
CA GLU A 166 42.43 -10.39 -16.97
C GLU A 166 41.60 -11.53 -17.58
N PRO A 167 42.14 -12.32 -18.52
CA PRO A 167 41.43 -13.45 -19.07
C PRO A 167 41.34 -14.61 -18.07
N GLY A 168 40.29 -15.43 -18.21
CA GLY A 168 40.09 -16.64 -17.41
C GLY A 168 39.48 -16.42 -16.03
N VAL A 169 39.20 -17.53 -15.34
CA VAL A 169 38.61 -17.57 -13.99
C VAL A 169 39.72 -17.88 -12.97
N GLN A 170 39.72 -17.20 -11.82
CA GLN A 170 40.60 -17.55 -10.69
C GLN A 170 40.29 -18.95 -10.20
N THR A 171 41.32 -19.66 -9.75
CA THR A 171 41.11 -20.92 -9.03
C THR A 171 40.42 -20.65 -7.69
N CYS A 172 39.72 -21.63 -7.14
CA CYS A 172 39.06 -21.56 -5.83
C CYS A 172 40.05 -21.11 -4.75
N GLU A 173 41.25 -21.68 -4.73
CA GLU A 173 42.35 -21.29 -3.84
C GLU A 173 42.74 -19.82 -4.00
N GLN A 174 42.85 -19.30 -5.22
CA GLN A 174 43.20 -17.90 -5.45
C GLN A 174 42.09 -16.97 -4.94
N THR A 175 40.84 -17.26 -5.26
CA THR A 175 39.68 -16.46 -4.81
C THR A 175 39.61 -16.40 -3.28
N LEU A 176 39.78 -17.53 -2.60
CA LEU A 176 39.79 -17.62 -1.14
C LEU A 176 41.02 -16.96 -0.50
N GLN A 177 42.20 -17.11 -1.12
CA GLN A 177 43.43 -16.48 -0.63
C GLN A 177 43.37 -14.95 -0.75
N ASN A 178 42.81 -14.44 -1.85
CA ASN A 178 42.65 -13.01 -2.11
C ASN A 178 41.47 -12.40 -1.36
N ARG A 179 40.52 -13.25 -0.91
CA ARG A 179 39.19 -12.84 -0.39
C ARG A 179 38.48 -11.85 -1.29
N SER A 180 38.71 -11.97 -2.60
CA SER A 180 38.14 -11.09 -3.60
C SER A 180 38.20 -11.69 -4.99
N GLY A 181 37.22 -11.35 -5.82
CA GLY A 181 37.06 -11.89 -7.16
C GLY A 181 35.97 -11.16 -7.95
N SER A 182 35.94 -11.42 -9.25
CA SER A 182 34.86 -11.02 -10.17
C SER A 182 33.69 -12.01 -10.11
N CYS A 183 32.58 -11.70 -10.78
CA CYS A 183 31.39 -12.56 -10.78
C CYS A 183 31.67 -14.00 -11.23
N ARG A 184 32.50 -14.18 -12.27
CA ARG A 184 32.95 -15.49 -12.74
C ARG A 184 33.81 -16.25 -11.71
N ASP A 185 34.57 -15.54 -10.88
CA ASP A 185 35.44 -16.18 -9.87
C ASP A 185 34.58 -16.70 -8.70
N SER A 186 33.68 -15.87 -8.17
CA SER A 186 32.75 -16.26 -7.11
C SER A 186 31.75 -17.31 -7.57
N GLY A 187 31.23 -17.19 -8.80
CA GLY A 187 30.32 -18.18 -9.40
C GLY A 187 30.97 -19.56 -9.53
N TRP A 188 32.21 -19.63 -9.98
CA TRP A 188 32.94 -20.90 -10.07
C TRP A 188 33.27 -21.49 -8.70
N LEU A 189 33.68 -20.66 -7.74
CA LEU A 189 33.89 -21.08 -6.36
C LEU A 189 32.61 -21.69 -5.76
N LEU A 190 31.45 -21.06 -5.98
CA LEU A 190 30.17 -21.60 -5.50
C LEU A 190 29.82 -22.94 -6.16
N VAL A 191 30.04 -23.11 -7.47
CA VAL A 191 29.85 -24.39 -8.16
C VAL A 191 30.67 -25.48 -7.49
N GLN A 192 31.97 -25.25 -7.25
CA GLN A 192 32.83 -26.23 -6.61
C GLN A 192 32.43 -26.53 -5.16
N LEU A 193 32.03 -25.52 -4.38
CA LEU A 193 31.52 -25.70 -3.02
C LEU A 193 30.27 -26.59 -2.98
N LEU A 194 29.32 -26.36 -3.87
CA LEU A 194 28.09 -27.16 -3.97
C LEU A 194 28.39 -28.62 -4.36
N ARG A 195 29.29 -28.84 -5.33
CA ARG A 195 29.71 -30.18 -5.74
C ARG A 195 30.38 -30.95 -4.61
N HIS A 196 31.23 -30.29 -3.81
CA HIS A 196 31.82 -30.89 -2.61
C HIS A 196 30.79 -31.26 -1.55
N CYS A 197 29.66 -30.56 -1.51
CA CYS A 197 28.50 -30.89 -0.68
C CYS A 197 27.60 -31.99 -1.28
N GLY A 198 27.97 -32.57 -2.42
CA GLY A 198 27.23 -33.65 -3.07
C GLY A 198 26.08 -33.18 -3.96
N LEU A 199 25.99 -31.88 -4.26
CA LEU A 199 24.96 -31.32 -5.13
C LEU A 199 25.50 -31.13 -6.56
N ALA A 200 24.71 -31.51 -7.56
CA ALA A 200 25.02 -31.21 -8.95
C ALA A 200 24.92 -29.71 -9.19
N ALA A 201 26.00 -29.10 -9.69
CA ALA A 201 26.07 -27.67 -9.94
C ALA A 201 26.71 -27.33 -11.28
N ARG A 202 26.22 -26.26 -11.91
CA ARG A 202 26.69 -25.76 -13.21
C ARG A 202 27.02 -24.28 -13.17
N PHE A 203 27.98 -23.88 -13.99
CA PHE A 203 28.39 -22.50 -14.18
C PHE A 203 27.50 -21.85 -15.24
N VAL A 204 26.99 -20.66 -14.95
CA VAL A 204 26.13 -19.91 -15.85
C VAL A 204 26.83 -18.62 -16.26
N SER A 205 26.88 -18.35 -17.56
CA SER A 205 27.23 -17.05 -18.12
C SER A 205 25.98 -16.44 -18.74
N GLY A 206 25.70 -15.17 -18.42
CA GLY A 206 24.51 -14.51 -18.90
C GLY A 206 24.56 -12.99 -18.84
N TYR A 207 23.41 -12.38 -19.08
CA TYR A 207 23.21 -10.95 -18.79
C TYR A 207 22.63 -10.78 -17.39
N LEU A 208 23.10 -9.75 -16.69
CA LEU A 208 22.41 -9.22 -15.52
C LEU A 208 21.84 -7.86 -15.89
N ILE A 209 20.52 -7.69 -15.74
CA ILE A 209 19.84 -6.41 -15.82
C ILE A 209 19.37 -6.06 -14.41
N GLN A 210 19.79 -4.90 -13.90
CA GLN A 210 19.30 -4.37 -12.65
C GLN A 210 18.71 -2.98 -12.89
N LEU A 211 17.41 -2.88 -12.65
CA LEU A 211 16.68 -1.63 -12.73
C LEU A 211 16.76 -0.90 -11.40
N LYS A 212 16.84 0.43 -11.47
CA LYS A 212 16.67 1.29 -10.32
C LYS A 212 15.26 1.06 -9.75
N ALA A 213 15.21 0.66 -8.48
CA ALA A 213 13.96 0.55 -7.74
C ALA A 213 13.27 1.91 -7.63
N ASP A 214 11.93 1.90 -7.69
CA ASP A 214 11.14 3.12 -7.60
C ASP A 214 11.27 3.79 -6.22
N GLN A 215 11.33 2.97 -5.17
CA GLN A 215 11.46 3.41 -3.79
C GLN A 215 12.73 2.82 -3.17
N LYS A 216 13.38 3.63 -2.32
CA LYS A 216 14.51 3.16 -1.53
C LYS A 216 14.00 2.20 -0.45
N PRO A 217 14.61 1.01 -0.29
CA PRO A 217 14.23 0.09 0.78
C PRO A 217 14.54 0.73 2.15
N LEU A 218 13.72 0.41 3.16
CA LEU A 218 13.93 0.87 4.53
C LEU A 218 15.10 0.13 5.20
N ASP A 219 15.28 -1.15 4.89
CA ASP A 219 16.36 -2.00 5.38
C ASP A 219 17.12 -2.65 4.22
N GLY A 220 18.35 -3.09 4.49
CA GLY A 220 19.20 -3.77 3.51
C GLY A 220 19.97 -2.81 2.59
N PRO A 221 20.81 -3.35 1.70
CA PRO A 221 21.59 -2.54 0.77
C PRO A 221 20.66 -1.80 -0.20
N ALA A 222 20.91 -0.51 -0.39
CA ALA A 222 20.30 0.22 -1.49
C ALA A 222 20.69 -0.48 -2.80
N GLY A 223 19.68 -0.88 -3.60
CA GLY A 223 19.93 -1.41 -4.94
C GLY A 223 20.64 -0.38 -5.84
N THR A 224 20.75 -0.66 -7.13
CA THR A 224 21.44 0.25 -8.04
C THR A 224 20.81 1.65 -8.10
N GLU A 225 21.64 2.69 -8.14
CA GLU A 225 21.20 4.09 -8.25
C GLU A 225 20.78 4.49 -9.68
N ARG A 226 21.14 3.65 -10.68
CA ARG A 226 20.78 3.80 -12.10
C ARG A 226 20.45 2.45 -12.71
N ASP A 227 19.66 2.43 -13.77
CA ASP A 227 19.51 1.21 -14.56
C ASP A 227 20.88 0.83 -15.15
N PHE A 228 21.26 -0.42 -14.99
CA PHE A 228 22.49 -0.92 -15.59
C PHE A 228 22.36 -2.37 -16.04
N THR A 229 23.25 -2.74 -16.95
CA THR A 229 23.39 -4.10 -17.40
C THR A 229 24.86 -4.43 -17.60
N ASP A 230 25.22 -5.68 -17.37
CA ASP A 230 26.56 -6.21 -17.63
C ASP A 230 26.48 -7.69 -18.03
N LEU A 231 27.56 -8.20 -18.62
CA LEU A 231 27.80 -9.64 -18.65
C LEU A 231 28.07 -10.11 -17.22
N HIS A 232 27.39 -11.16 -16.82
CA HIS A 232 27.44 -11.69 -15.47
C HIS A 232 27.62 -13.19 -15.47
N ALA A 233 28.03 -13.71 -14.32
CA ALA A 233 28.16 -15.14 -14.10
C ALA A 233 27.72 -15.53 -12.69
N TRP A 234 27.06 -16.68 -12.59
CA TRP A 234 26.52 -17.21 -11.34
C TRP A 234 26.53 -18.75 -11.36
N ALA A 235 26.06 -19.38 -10.28
CA ALA A 235 25.97 -20.83 -10.16
C ALA A 235 24.52 -21.30 -10.19
N GLU A 236 24.26 -22.47 -10.75
CA GLU A 236 22.97 -23.15 -10.61
C GLU A 236 23.15 -24.51 -9.96
N ALA A 237 22.26 -24.86 -9.02
CA ALA A 237 22.21 -26.15 -8.33
C ALA A 237 20.97 -26.94 -8.76
N TYR A 238 21.11 -28.22 -9.10
CA TYR A 238 19.98 -29.07 -9.44
C TYR A 238 19.36 -29.70 -8.19
N ILE A 239 18.11 -29.37 -7.89
CA ILE A 239 17.36 -29.93 -6.76
C ILE A 239 16.17 -30.74 -7.30
N PRO A 240 15.99 -32.01 -6.88
CA PRO A 240 14.86 -32.83 -7.32
C PRO A 240 13.50 -32.16 -7.04
N GLY A 241 12.59 -32.23 -8.01
CA GLY A 241 11.34 -31.48 -8.02
C GLY A 241 11.50 -30.02 -8.52
N ALA A 242 12.50 -29.30 -8.03
CA ALA A 242 12.66 -27.86 -8.29
C ALA A 242 13.43 -27.54 -9.58
N GLY A 243 14.26 -28.48 -10.06
CA GLY A 243 15.11 -28.28 -11.22
C GLY A 243 16.38 -27.47 -10.90
N TRP A 244 16.87 -26.72 -11.87
CA TRP A 244 18.06 -25.86 -11.72
C TRP A 244 17.69 -24.54 -11.03
N ILE A 245 18.22 -24.31 -9.83
CA ILE A 245 18.02 -23.11 -9.03
C ILE A 245 19.25 -22.21 -9.14
N GLY A 246 19.08 -20.97 -9.60
CA GLY A 246 20.16 -19.98 -9.73
C GLY A 246 20.50 -19.28 -8.43
N LEU A 247 21.80 -19.18 -8.15
CA LEU A 247 22.41 -18.59 -6.96
C LEU A 247 23.51 -17.62 -7.39
N ASP A 248 23.37 -16.36 -7.02
CA ASP A 248 24.35 -15.32 -7.33
C ASP A 248 25.20 -14.99 -6.09
N PRO A 249 26.45 -15.49 -6.02
CA PRO A 249 27.32 -15.28 -4.86
C PRO A 249 27.90 -13.87 -4.79
N THR A 250 27.67 -13.02 -5.79
CA THR A 250 28.10 -11.61 -5.72
C THR A 250 27.10 -10.76 -4.94
N SER A 251 25.81 -11.08 -5.05
CA SER A 251 24.72 -10.41 -4.33
C SER A 251 24.27 -11.17 -3.08
N GLY A 252 24.54 -12.48 -3.01
CA GLY A 252 24.05 -13.35 -1.94
C GLY A 252 22.58 -13.73 -2.11
N LEU A 253 21.99 -13.41 -3.26
CA LEU A 253 20.58 -13.63 -3.59
C LEU A 253 20.41 -14.78 -4.58
N LEU A 254 19.19 -15.32 -4.67
CA LEU A 254 18.81 -16.21 -5.77
C LEU A 254 18.66 -15.40 -7.07
N ALA A 255 18.85 -16.06 -8.20
CA ALA A 255 18.67 -15.46 -9.52
C ALA A 255 17.19 -15.11 -9.77
N GLY A 256 16.93 -13.86 -10.15
CA GLY A 256 15.58 -13.33 -10.43
C GLY A 256 15.38 -13.02 -11.92
N GLU A 257 14.39 -12.18 -12.23
CA GLU A 257 14.04 -11.77 -13.61
C GLU A 257 15.17 -11.04 -14.36
N GLY A 258 16.09 -10.43 -13.62
CA GLY A 258 17.27 -9.77 -14.17
C GLY A 258 18.39 -10.70 -14.62
N HIS A 259 18.36 -11.97 -14.21
CA HIS A 259 19.39 -12.96 -14.54
C HIS A 259 18.98 -13.73 -15.80
N ILE A 260 19.46 -13.29 -16.96
CA ILE A 260 19.12 -13.88 -18.26
C ILE A 260 20.25 -14.84 -18.67
N PRO A 261 20.10 -16.17 -18.51
CA PRO A 261 21.14 -17.13 -18.87
C PRO A 261 21.38 -17.11 -20.38
N LEU A 262 22.64 -17.15 -20.79
CA LEU A 262 23.05 -17.29 -22.20
C LEU A 262 23.66 -18.68 -22.44
N ALA A 263 24.55 -19.11 -21.55
CA ALA A 263 25.17 -20.44 -21.58
C ALA A 263 25.31 -21.03 -20.17
N CYS A 264 24.79 -22.24 -19.98
CA CYS A 264 24.89 -23.00 -18.73
C CYS A 264 25.68 -24.28 -18.98
N THR A 265 26.80 -24.47 -18.30
CA THR A 265 27.71 -25.61 -18.57
C THR A 265 28.40 -26.11 -17.30
N PRO A 266 28.93 -27.34 -17.26
CA PRO A 266 29.69 -27.85 -16.12
C PRO A 266 31.04 -27.13 -15.89
N SER A 267 31.60 -26.42 -16.86
CA SER A 267 32.93 -25.80 -16.75
C SER A 267 32.93 -24.38 -17.33
N PRO A 268 33.58 -23.39 -16.69
CA PRO A 268 33.54 -22.00 -17.15
C PRO A 268 34.07 -21.80 -18.57
N ALA A 269 35.03 -22.62 -19.00
CA ALA A 269 35.63 -22.53 -20.34
C ALA A 269 34.59 -22.76 -21.46
N SER A 270 33.60 -23.63 -21.22
CA SER A 270 32.53 -23.95 -22.17
C SER A 270 31.43 -22.89 -22.20
N ALA A 271 31.38 -22.00 -21.20
CA ALA A 271 30.41 -20.91 -21.09
C ALA A 271 30.97 -19.55 -21.57
N ALA A 272 32.18 -19.51 -22.12
CA ALA A 272 32.79 -18.27 -22.58
C ALA A 272 31.90 -17.56 -23.64
N PRO A 273 31.57 -16.26 -23.48
CA PRO A 273 30.66 -15.55 -24.37
C PRO A 273 31.11 -15.54 -25.84
N VAL A 274 32.41 -15.42 -26.07
CA VAL A 274 33.05 -15.50 -27.39
C VAL A 274 34.30 -16.36 -27.28
N THR A 275 34.40 -17.40 -28.12
CA THR A 275 35.59 -18.24 -28.23
C THR A 275 36.05 -18.28 -29.68
N GLY A 276 37.33 -18.05 -29.94
CA GLY A 276 37.86 -18.09 -31.29
C GLY A 276 39.38 -17.91 -31.31
N GLY A 277 40.00 -18.34 -32.41
CA GLY A 277 41.43 -18.14 -32.64
C GLY A 277 41.67 -16.94 -33.55
N VAL A 278 42.72 -16.17 -33.25
CA VAL A 278 43.22 -15.08 -34.10
C VAL A 278 44.68 -15.34 -34.45
N GLU A 279 45.10 -14.98 -35.68
CA GLU A 279 46.52 -14.95 -36.05
C GLU A 279 47.30 -14.09 -35.02
N PRO A 280 48.50 -14.51 -34.55
CA PRO A 280 49.23 -13.74 -33.54
C PRO A 280 49.38 -12.25 -33.90
N CYS A 281 48.79 -11.38 -33.09
CA CYS A 281 48.72 -9.94 -33.33
C CYS A 281 48.52 -9.16 -32.03
N GLU A 282 48.70 -7.85 -32.08
CA GLU A 282 48.30 -6.98 -30.97
C GLU A 282 46.80 -6.70 -31.11
N THR A 283 46.06 -6.87 -30.01
CA THR A 283 44.60 -6.68 -30.00
C THR A 283 44.23 -5.63 -28.97
N GLN A 284 43.50 -4.61 -29.41
CA GLN A 284 42.77 -3.70 -28.53
C GLN A 284 41.34 -4.22 -28.38
N PHE A 285 40.85 -4.27 -27.14
CA PHE A 285 39.54 -4.78 -26.81
C PHE A 285 38.71 -3.67 -26.16
N ASP A 286 37.55 -3.41 -26.75
CA ASP A 286 36.56 -2.46 -26.25
C ASP A 286 35.21 -3.19 -26.11
N PHE A 287 34.46 -2.86 -25.07
CA PHE A 287 33.08 -3.30 -24.94
C PHE A 287 32.20 -2.17 -24.42
N THR A 288 30.92 -2.19 -24.77
CA THR A 288 29.93 -1.22 -24.29
C THR A 288 28.61 -1.95 -24.12
N MET A 289 27.96 -1.69 -22.99
CA MET A 289 26.63 -2.21 -22.72
C MET A 289 25.74 -1.10 -22.18
N SER A 290 24.48 -1.10 -22.58
CA SER A 290 23.47 -0.16 -22.10
C SER A 290 22.10 -0.82 -22.02
N VAL A 291 21.30 -0.37 -21.07
CA VAL A 291 19.90 -0.76 -20.94
C VAL A 291 19.03 0.49 -21.04
N THR A 292 17.90 0.39 -21.74
CA THR A 292 16.90 1.45 -21.86
C THR A 292 15.52 0.88 -21.59
N ARG A 293 14.71 1.56 -20.78
CA ARG A 293 13.29 1.20 -20.62
C ARG A 293 12.53 1.64 -21.87
N LEU A 294 11.97 0.68 -22.61
CA LEU A 294 11.24 0.92 -23.86
C LEU A 294 9.74 1.13 -23.64
N HIS A 295 9.19 0.43 -22.65
CA HIS A 295 7.79 0.52 -22.25
C HIS A 295 7.68 0.28 -20.73
N GLU A 296 6.87 1.10 -20.07
CA GLU A 296 6.53 0.94 -18.65
C GLU A 296 5.03 1.06 -18.50
N ASP A 297 4.40 0.01 -17.98
CA ASP A 297 3.02 0.12 -17.51
C ASP A 297 2.93 1.15 -16.37
N PRO A 298 1.79 1.83 -16.18
CA PRO A 298 1.56 2.70 -15.02
C PRO A 298 1.74 1.93 -13.71
N ARG A 299 2.60 2.41 -12.81
CA ARG A 299 2.94 1.75 -11.54
C ARG A 299 2.56 2.59 -10.35
N VAL A 300 2.03 1.96 -9.31
CA VAL A 300 1.62 2.64 -8.07
C VAL A 300 2.80 3.16 -7.25
N THR A 301 3.96 2.51 -7.35
CA THR A 301 5.20 2.86 -6.65
C THR A 301 5.88 4.12 -7.21
N LYS A 302 5.62 4.44 -8.48
CA LYS A 302 6.07 5.65 -9.17
C LYS A 302 5.00 6.07 -10.19
N PRO A 303 3.92 6.72 -9.72
CA PRO A 303 2.72 6.94 -10.53
C PRO A 303 2.92 7.93 -11.68
N TYR A 304 3.83 8.90 -11.51
CA TYR A 304 4.03 9.97 -12.47
C TYR A 304 5.50 10.19 -12.78
N ASP A 305 5.78 10.51 -14.05
CA ASP A 305 7.07 11.07 -14.44
C ASP A 305 7.19 12.55 -14.01
N VAL A 306 8.38 13.11 -14.23
CA VAL A 306 8.69 14.50 -13.85
C VAL A 306 7.83 15.51 -14.62
N ALA A 307 7.55 15.27 -15.90
CA ALA A 307 6.76 16.17 -16.74
C ALA A 307 5.28 16.15 -16.35
N GLN A 308 4.71 14.96 -16.14
CA GLN A 308 3.36 14.77 -15.63
C GLN A 308 3.19 15.46 -14.27
N TRP A 309 4.12 15.26 -13.33
CA TRP A 309 4.04 15.90 -12.03
C TRP A 309 4.15 17.43 -12.09
N HIS A 310 4.98 17.97 -12.99
CA HIS A 310 5.01 19.42 -13.23
C HIS A 310 3.68 19.94 -13.80
N ALA A 311 3.05 19.23 -14.73
CA ALA A 311 1.77 19.61 -15.29
C ALA A 311 0.64 19.58 -14.25
N ILE A 312 0.61 18.55 -13.39
CA ILE A 312 -0.32 18.45 -12.25
C ILE A 312 -0.18 19.65 -11.32
N ASN A 313 1.06 20.02 -10.96
CA ASN A 313 1.32 21.17 -10.09
C ASN A 313 0.94 22.51 -10.74
N ALA A 314 1.22 22.68 -12.03
CA ALA A 314 0.81 23.86 -12.77
C ALA A 314 -0.72 24.00 -12.82
N LEU A 315 -1.45 22.90 -13.02
CA LEU A 315 -2.91 22.90 -12.97
C LEU A 315 -3.43 23.23 -11.57
N GLY A 316 -2.82 22.66 -10.52
CA GLY A 316 -3.17 22.98 -9.13
C GLY A 316 -3.03 24.47 -8.81
N ALA A 317 -1.93 25.09 -9.23
CA ALA A 317 -1.73 26.54 -9.08
C ALA A 317 -2.75 27.36 -9.89
N SER A 318 -3.09 26.92 -11.11
CA SER A 318 -4.13 27.55 -11.94
C SER A 318 -5.51 27.49 -11.29
N ILE A 319 -5.90 26.34 -10.73
CA ILE A 319 -7.17 26.17 -10.03
C ILE A 319 -7.23 27.06 -8.79
N ASP A 320 -6.15 27.14 -8.02
CA ASP A 320 -6.08 28.02 -6.84
C ASP A 320 -6.25 29.50 -7.22
N ALA A 321 -5.62 29.94 -8.31
CA ALA A 321 -5.79 31.31 -8.80
C ALA A 321 -7.27 31.58 -9.15
N ASP A 322 -7.95 30.61 -9.73
CA ASP A 322 -9.36 30.73 -10.10
C ASP A 322 -10.30 30.73 -8.86
N LEU A 323 -10.04 29.83 -7.91
CA LEU A 323 -10.74 29.80 -6.61
C LEU A 323 -10.58 31.13 -5.86
N ALA A 324 -9.41 31.75 -5.93
CA ALA A 324 -9.15 33.06 -5.34
C ALA A 324 -9.89 34.19 -6.08
N ASN A 325 -9.86 34.19 -7.42
CA ASN A 325 -10.57 35.17 -8.25
C ASN A 325 -12.09 35.17 -8.01
N HIS A 326 -12.65 34.01 -7.65
CA HIS A 326 -14.07 33.83 -7.38
C HIS A 326 -14.46 33.78 -5.90
N ASP A 327 -13.53 34.09 -4.98
CA ASP A 327 -13.74 34.11 -3.52
C ASP A 327 -14.35 32.81 -2.96
N VAL A 328 -13.89 31.63 -3.42
CA VAL A 328 -14.43 30.33 -2.98
C VAL A 328 -13.97 29.95 -1.56
N ARG A 329 -12.86 30.52 -1.07
CA ARG A 329 -12.28 30.29 0.27
C ARG A 329 -12.16 28.82 0.67
N LEU A 330 -11.85 27.96 -0.30
CA LEU A 330 -11.76 26.52 -0.11
C LEU A 330 -10.55 26.16 0.78
N THR A 331 -10.79 25.38 1.81
CA THR A 331 -9.77 24.62 2.52
C THR A 331 -9.99 23.13 2.29
N GLN A 332 -8.90 22.37 2.28
CA GLN A 332 -8.91 20.95 2.06
C GLN A 332 -7.99 20.23 3.04
N GLY A 333 -8.50 19.23 3.71
CA GLY A 333 -7.75 18.36 4.62
C GLY A 333 -8.15 16.91 4.42
N GLY A 334 -7.81 16.05 5.37
CA GLY A 334 -8.25 14.67 5.35
C GLY A 334 -7.90 13.87 6.59
N GLU A 335 -8.32 12.61 6.58
CA GLU A 335 -8.07 11.61 7.60
C GLU A 335 -7.33 10.40 7.00
N PRO A 336 -6.11 10.57 6.46
CA PRO A 336 -5.31 9.45 5.95
C PRO A 336 -5.01 8.41 7.03
N THR A 337 -4.99 7.15 6.62
CA THR A 337 -4.83 5.99 7.51
C THR A 337 -3.62 5.15 7.15
N PHE A 338 -2.93 4.66 8.17
CA PHE A 338 -1.65 3.94 8.04
C PHE A 338 -1.65 2.61 8.81
N VAL A 339 -0.86 1.65 8.34
CA VAL A 339 -0.59 0.37 9.00
C VAL A 339 0.91 0.08 9.05
N ALA A 340 1.36 -0.86 9.89
CA ALA A 340 2.77 -1.24 9.94
C ALA A 340 3.23 -1.82 8.60
N ILE A 341 4.43 -1.44 8.14
CA ILE A 341 5.08 -2.03 6.96
C ILE A 341 5.57 -3.45 7.25
N ASP A 342 5.96 -3.72 8.51
CA ASP A 342 6.66 -4.96 8.88
C ASP A 342 5.73 -6.13 9.20
N ASP A 343 4.50 -5.80 9.62
CA ASP A 343 3.50 -6.76 10.08
C ASP A 343 2.11 -6.19 9.82
N MET A 344 1.74 -6.11 8.53
CA MET A 344 0.45 -5.57 8.09
C MET A 344 -0.75 -6.41 8.59
N ASP A 345 -0.51 -7.66 8.99
CA ASP A 345 -1.53 -8.64 9.34
C ASP A 345 -1.60 -8.97 10.83
N GLY A 346 -0.75 -8.34 11.63
CA GLY A 346 -0.78 -8.41 13.08
C GLY A 346 -2.19 -8.13 13.62
N PRO A 347 -2.59 -8.72 14.77
CA PRO A 347 -3.94 -8.56 15.33
C PRO A 347 -4.36 -7.09 15.51
N GLU A 348 -3.43 -6.19 15.80
CA GLU A 348 -3.63 -4.74 15.94
C GLU A 348 -4.02 -3.98 14.66
N TRP A 349 -3.86 -4.62 13.50
CA TRP A 349 -4.24 -4.09 12.18
C TRP A 349 -5.49 -4.76 11.60
N ASN A 350 -6.06 -5.73 12.32
CA ASN A 350 -7.22 -6.51 11.90
C ASN A 350 -8.37 -6.52 12.92
N THR A 351 -8.08 -6.83 14.19
CA THR A 351 -9.12 -7.09 15.21
C THR A 351 -8.92 -6.32 16.51
N THR A 352 -7.68 -6.17 16.97
CA THR A 352 -7.36 -5.48 18.23
C THR A 352 -7.35 -3.97 18.02
N ALA A 353 -8.12 -3.24 18.84
CA ALA A 353 -8.24 -1.79 18.72
C ALA A 353 -6.89 -1.07 18.99
N LEU A 354 -6.21 -1.46 20.08
CA LEU A 354 -4.94 -0.87 20.52
C LEU A 354 -3.98 -1.95 21.04
N SER A 355 -2.70 -1.85 20.69
CA SER A 355 -1.60 -2.64 21.25
C SER A 355 -0.42 -1.74 21.60
N ASP A 356 0.53 -2.25 22.41
CA ASP A 356 1.74 -1.51 22.78
C ASP A 356 2.55 -1.10 21.55
N LYS A 357 2.65 -1.99 20.55
CA LYS A 357 3.37 -1.72 19.31
C LYS A 357 2.69 -0.62 18.49
N LYS A 358 1.37 -0.70 18.33
CA LYS A 358 0.59 0.32 17.62
C LYS A 358 0.66 1.68 18.32
N TRP A 359 0.57 1.71 19.64
CA TRP A 359 0.75 2.92 20.43
C TRP A 359 2.13 3.53 20.24
N GLN A 360 3.19 2.70 20.28
CA GLN A 360 4.56 3.13 20.04
C GLN A 360 4.73 3.78 18.66
N LEU A 361 4.19 3.18 17.61
CA LEU A 361 4.25 3.71 16.24
C LEU A 361 3.47 5.02 16.12
N ALA A 362 2.27 5.10 16.70
CA ALA A 362 1.46 6.33 16.72
C ALA A 362 2.17 7.46 17.46
N GLU A 363 2.80 7.19 18.60
CA GLU A 363 3.57 8.16 19.35
C GLU A 363 4.80 8.63 18.57
N GLN A 364 5.58 7.72 17.98
CA GLN A 364 6.72 8.09 17.14
C GLN A 364 6.31 8.98 15.96
N LEU A 365 5.20 8.64 15.30
CA LEU A 365 4.67 9.43 14.19
C LEU A 365 4.25 10.83 14.69
N ALA A 366 3.51 10.92 15.80
CA ALA A 366 3.10 12.21 16.37
C ALA A 366 4.29 13.11 16.68
N TRP A 367 5.36 12.57 17.25
CA TRP A 367 6.59 13.34 17.54
C TRP A 367 7.27 13.85 16.27
N ARG A 368 7.42 13.01 15.24
CA ARG A 368 8.02 13.42 13.97
C ARG A 368 7.17 14.46 13.24
N LEU A 369 5.85 14.30 13.25
CA LEU A 369 4.93 15.28 12.69
C LEU A 369 4.97 16.61 13.47
N LYS A 370 5.11 16.56 14.81
CA LYS A 370 5.31 17.75 15.64
C LYS A 370 6.60 18.46 15.26
N ASP A 371 7.71 17.75 15.09
CA ASP A 371 8.97 18.38 14.67
C ASP A 371 8.91 18.94 13.24
N ARG A 372 8.16 18.28 12.35
CA ARG A 372 8.00 18.66 10.94
C ARG A 372 7.10 19.88 10.74
N PHE A 373 5.93 19.91 11.41
CA PHE A 373 4.90 20.93 11.20
C PHE A 373 4.81 21.97 12.32
N ALA A 374 5.26 21.62 13.53
CA ALA A 374 5.03 22.40 14.74
C ALA A 374 6.26 22.45 15.68
N PRO A 375 7.44 22.97 15.26
CA PRO A 375 8.64 22.97 16.11
C PRO A 375 8.43 23.60 17.50
N GLY A 376 7.63 24.66 17.61
CA GLY A 376 7.23 25.31 18.87
C GLY A 376 5.89 24.81 19.46
N GLY A 377 5.31 23.77 18.88
CA GLY A 377 4.06 23.16 19.34
C GLY A 377 4.26 22.14 20.46
N VAL A 378 3.15 21.62 20.98
CA VAL A 378 3.14 20.65 22.08
C VAL A 378 2.31 19.43 21.72
N VAL A 379 2.80 18.25 22.09
CA VAL A 379 2.06 16.99 22.00
C VAL A 379 1.23 16.83 23.26
N PHE A 380 -0.04 16.49 23.07
CA PHE A 380 -1.05 16.44 24.11
C PHE A 380 -1.79 15.09 24.06
N TYR A 381 -1.87 14.40 25.20
CA TYR A 381 -2.48 13.08 25.30
C TYR A 381 -3.94 13.24 25.74
N GLY A 382 -4.86 13.10 24.80
CA GLY A 382 -6.29 13.34 25.02
C GLY A 382 -7.15 12.10 24.86
N GLN A 383 -8.41 12.20 25.26
CA GLN A 383 -9.43 11.24 24.84
C GLN A 383 -9.83 11.49 23.38
N GLY A 384 -9.76 10.44 22.58
CA GLY A 384 -10.30 10.32 21.24
C GLY A 384 -11.79 9.95 21.24
N LYS A 385 -12.23 9.27 20.18
CA LYS A 385 -13.63 8.81 20.04
C LYS A 385 -13.97 7.71 21.06
N TRP A 386 -15.20 7.71 21.55
CA TRP A 386 -15.74 6.66 22.42
C TRP A 386 -16.95 6.01 21.73
N TYR A 387 -16.89 4.72 21.47
CA TYR A 387 -17.97 4.02 20.77
C TYR A 387 -18.91 3.30 21.75
N PRO A 388 -20.23 3.23 21.46
CA PRO A 388 -21.17 2.48 22.27
C PRO A 388 -20.74 1.01 22.44
N GLY A 389 -20.64 0.56 23.70
CA GLY A 389 -20.19 -0.80 24.04
C GLY A 389 -18.70 -0.89 24.43
N GLU A 390 -17.89 0.14 24.20
CA GLU A 390 -16.52 0.20 24.71
C GLU A 390 -16.51 0.65 26.18
N PRO A 391 -15.75 -0.02 27.07
CA PRO A 391 -15.70 0.34 28.48
C PRO A 391 -14.98 1.67 28.76
N LEU A 392 -14.12 2.13 27.84
CA LEU A 392 -13.33 3.36 27.96
C LEU A 392 -13.21 4.07 26.60
N PRO A 393 -13.08 5.40 26.57
CA PRO A 393 -12.76 6.17 25.37
C PRO A 393 -11.37 5.81 24.84
N ARG A 394 -11.20 5.89 23.52
CA ARG A 394 -9.87 5.69 22.89
C ARG A 394 -8.96 6.87 23.20
N TRP A 395 -7.65 6.70 23.03
CA TRP A 395 -6.66 7.77 23.19
C TRP A 395 -6.35 8.43 21.86
N ALA A 396 -6.09 9.74 21.86
CA ALA A 396 -5.65 10.50 20.70
C ALA A 396 -4.47 11.40 21.06
N LEU A 397 -3.51 11.53 20.14
CA LEU A 397 -2.33 12.37 20.29
C LEU A 397 -2.54 13.65 19.50
N GLY A 398 -2.87 14.73 20.21
CA GLY A 398 -3.06 16.06 19.62
C GLY A 398 -1.74 16.82 19.56
N ILE A 399 -1.45 17.43 18.43
CA ILE A 399 -0.33 18.34 18.21
C ILE A 399 -0.92 19.73 18.06
N HIS A 400 -0.59 20.63 18.98
CA HIS A 400 -1.13 21.98 19.01
C HIS A 400 -0.01 23.00 18.80
N TRP A 401 -0.23 24.01 17.95
CA TRP A 401 0.71 25.12 17.79
C TRP A 401 -0.01 26.41 17.42
N ARG A 402 0.67 27.54 17.62
CA ARG A 402 0.13 28.86 17.30
C ARG A 402 0.42 29.23 15.85
N ASN A 403 -0.57 29.81 15.20
CA ASN A 403 -0.48 30.28 13.81
C ASN A 403 0.37 31.55 13.66
N ASP A 404 0.67 32.26 14.75
CA ASP A 404 1.56 33.42 14.76
C ASP A 404 3.05 33.06 14.91
N GLY A 405 3.39 31.77 14.95
CA GLY A 405 4.76 31.28 15.09
C GLY A 405 5.33 31.39 16.51
N ALA A 406 4.60 31.94 17.48
CA ALA A 406 5.06 31.92 18.86
C ALA A 406 4.99 30.49 19.44
N PRO A 407 5.98 30.07 20.25
CA PRO A 407 5.97 28.74 20.85
C PRO A 407 4.87 28.61 21.91
N LEU A 408 4.13 27.50 21.89
CA LEU A 408 3.37 27.03 23.06
C LEU A 408 4.29 26.40 24.11
N TRP A 409 5.42 25.83 23.66
CA TRP A 409 6.44 25.23 24.49
C TRP A 409 7.82 25.55 23.93
N ARG A 410 8.72 26.06 24.76
CA ARG A 410 10.04 26.61 24.37
C ARG A 410 11.17 25.61 24.49
N ASN A 411 11.17 24.75 25.51
CA ASN A 411 12.26 23.83 25.81
C ASN A 411 11.84 22.37 25.59
N PRO A 412 12.10 21.78 24.40
CA PRO A 412 11.64 20.43 24.06
C PRO A 412 12.12 19.34 25.03
N ALA A 413 13.26 19.54 25.71
CA ALA A 413 13.79 18.56 26.67
C ALA A 413 12.91 18.37 27.92
N LEU A 414 11.99 19.31 28.18
CA LEU A 414 11.06 19.25 29.30
C LEU A 414 9.74 18.55 28.95
N ILE A 415 9.51 18.15 27.69
CA ILE A 415 8.40 17.26 27.35
C ILE A 415 8.93 15.82 27.28
N SER A 416 8.29 14.93 28.02
CA SER A 416 8.68 13.54 28.15
C SER A 416 8.12 12.70 26.99
N ALA A 417 8.93 12.45 25.95
CA ALA A 417 8.61 11.54 24.84
C ALA A 417 8.86 10.07 25.22
N ALA A 418 8.28 9.09 24.50
CA ALA A 418 8.55 7.66 24.76
C ALA A 418 10.03 7.29 24.84
N ALA A 419 10.89 7.90 24.02
CA ALA A 419 12.33 7.67 24.03
C ALA A 419 13.07 8.38 25.18
N SER A 420 12.43 9.32 25.88
CA SER A 420 13.03 10.04 27.01
C SER A 420 13.16 9.11 28.23
N PRO A 421 14.22 9.26 29.05
CA PRO A 421 14.34 8.52 30.31
C PRO A 421 13.15 8.77 31.24
N ALA A 422 12.63 7.72 31.86
CA ALA A 422 11.55 7.78 32.84
C ALA A 422 12.13 7.57 34.25
N SER A 423 12.18 8.63 35.05
CA SER A 423 12.80 8.62 36.39
C SER A 423 12.00 9.34 37.47
N ALA A 424 10.80 9.86 37.15
CA ALA A 424 9.96 10.59 38.10
C ALA A 424 9.47 9.68 39.23
N GLN A 425 9.52 10.17 40.46
CA GLN A 425 9.09 9.46 41.66
C GLN A 425 7.76 10.02 42.18
N PRO A 426 6.97 9.27 42.97
CA PRO A 426 5.69 9.75 43.52
C PRO A 426 5.81 11.10 44.26
N ASP A 427 6.92 11.34 44.98
CA ASP A 427 7.16 12.61 45.68
C ASP A 427 7.39 13.80 44.71
N ASP A 428 7.80 13.54 43.47
CA ASP A 428 7.91 14.58 42.45
C ASP A 428 6.55 15.14 42.06
N ALA A 429 5.48 14.33 42.04
CA ALA A 429 4.13 14.84 41.82
C ALA A 429 3.71 15.83 42.92
N LYS A 430 4.06 15.54 44.18
CA LYS A 430 3.79 16.44 45.31
C LYS A 430 4.56 17.75 45.18
N ARG A 431 5.86 17.66 44.88
CA ARG A 431 6.74 18.83 44.69
C ARG A 431 6.25 19.70 43.54
N PHE A 432 5.90 19.09 42.41
CA PHE A 432 5.38 19.78 41.24
C PHE A 432 4.03 20.44 41.52
N ALA A 433 3.11 19.74 42.19
CA ALA A 433 1.82 20.29 42.57
C ALA A 433 1.93 21.50 43.52
N ALA A 434 2.81 21.43 44.52
CA ALA A 434 3.08 22.57 45.40
C ALA A 434 3.68 23.76 44.65
N ALA A 435 4.59 23.52 43.70
CA ALA A 435 5.16 24.56 42.84
C ALA A 435 4.10 25.18 41.91
N MET A 436 3.17 24.38 41.38
CA MET A 436 2.05 24.86 40.56
C MET A 436 1.12 25.78 41.36
N VAL A 437 0.77 25.42 42.60
CA VAL A 437 -0.03 26.26 43.50
C VAL A 437 0.65 27.63 43.71
N ALA A 438 1.96 27.62 43.99
CA ALA A 438 2.73 28.83 44.19
C ALA A 438 2.78 29.70 42.91
N ALA A 439 3.01 29.08 41.75
CA ALA A 439 3.10 29.77 40.47
C ALA A 439 1.75 30.34 39.99
N LEU A 440 0.63 29.66 40.30
CA LEU A 440 -0.73 30.13 40.01
C LEU A 440 -1.22 31.19 41.00
N ALA A 441 -0.50 31.41 42.11
CA ALA A 441 -0.87 32.31 43.21
C ALA A 441 -2.25 32.01 43.80
N VAL A 442 -2.56 30.72 43.99
CA VAL A 442 -3.81 30.24 44.58
C VAL A 442 -3.61 29.69 45.99
N PRO A 443 -4.65 29.65 46.85
CA PRO A 443 -4.51 29.17 48.22
C PRO A 443 -4.08 27.69 48.30
N PRO A 444 -3.02 27.35 49.08
CA PRO A 444 -2.48 25.99 49.14
C PRO A 444 -3.43 24.97 49.78
N GLU A 445 -4.38 25.42 50.59
CA GLU A 445 -5.42 24.57 51.20
C GLU A 445 -6.37 23.94 50.19
N HIS A 446 -6.42 24.43 48.94
CA HIS A 446 -7.23 23.85 47.87
C HIS A 446 -6.55 22.69 47.14
N LEU A 447 -5.26 22.41 47.43
CA LEU A 447 -4.56 21.27 46.85
C LEU A 447 -4.94 19.99 47.59
N LEU A 448 -5.49 19.01 46.87
CA LEU A 448 -6.01 17.78 47.43
C LEU A 448 -5.13 16.60 47.04
N ALA A 449 -4.82 15.72 47.99
CA ALA A 449 -4.24 14.42 47.70
C ALA A 449 -5.36 13.44 47.29
N ALA A 450 -5.20 12.80 46.14
CA ALA A 450 -6.14 11.80 45.61
C ALA A 450 -5.67 10.37 45.95
N TRP A 451 -6.60 9.51 46.35
CA TRP A 451 -6.31 8.15 46.81
C TRP A 451 -7.14 7.12 46.04
N GLU A 452 -6.58 5.92 45.84
CA GLU A 452 -7.32 4.77 45.30
C GLU A 452 -8.30 4.24 46.36
N ASP A 453 -9.43 3.69 45.93
CA ASP A 453 -10.41 3.06 46.83
C ASP A 453 -9.83 1.78 47.48
N PRO A 454 -9.76 1.68 48.82
CA PRO A 454 -9.22 0.53 49.52
C PRO A 454 -9.90 -0.81 49.19
N LEU A 455 -11.18 -0.80 48.77
CA LEU A 455 -11.97 -2.01 48.52
C LEU A 455 -11.66 -2.71 47.18
N THR A 456 -10.84 -2.09 46.31
CA THR A 456 -10.49 -2.64 44.99
C THR A 456 -9.43 -3.74 44.99
N HIS A 457 -8.72 -3.96 46.09
CA HIS A 457 -7.58 -4.89 46.15
C HIS A 457 -7.94 -6.38 46.39
N LEU A 458 -9.20 -6.79 46.16
CA LEU A 458 -9.67 -8.16 46.38
C LEU A 458 -9.56 -9.10 45.17
N SER A 459 -9.12 -8.64 43.98
CA SER A 459 -8.86 -9.53 42.82
C SER A 459 -7.39 -9.97 42.75
N ALA A 460 -7.18 -11.27 42.56
CA ALA A 460 -5.95 -11.98 42.92
C ALA A 460 -4.70 -11.72 42.04
N GLU A 461 -4.79 -10.96 40.95
CA GLU A 461 -3.70 -10.84 39.96
C GLU A 461 -2.95 -9.50 39.95
N LYS A 462 -3.40 -8.46 40.67
CA LYS A 462 -2.71 -7.15 40.74
C LYS A 462 -2.07 -6.86 42.09
N LYS A 463 -1.25 -7.79 42.60
CA LYS A 463 -0.52 -7.67 43.88
C LYS A 463 0.65 -6.67 43.91
N GLN A 464 0.84 -5.82 42.90
CA GLN A 464 1.91 -4.81 42.88
C GLN A 464 1.48 -3.38 43.23
N ARG A 465 0.20 -3.12 43.49
CA ARG A 465 -0.25 -1.93 44.21
C ARG A 465 -0.96 -2.43 45.47
N ILE A 466 -0.44 -2.08 46.63
CA ILE A 466 -0.83 -2.65 47.93
C ILE A 466 -1.92 -1.76 48.55
N PRO A 467 -3.00 -2.31 49.13
CA PRO A 467 -3.89 -1.55 50.02
C PRO A 467 -3.09 -1.09 51.24
N GLY A 468 -2.86 0.22 51.36
CA GLY A 468 -1.96 0.83 52.35
C GLY A 468 -0.71 1.52 51.79
N SER A 469 -0.70 1.95 50.52
CA SER A 469 0.36 2.83 50.00
C SER A 469 0.45 4.12 50.83
N PRO A 470 1.62 4.49 51.39
CA PRO A 470 1.80 5.76 52.10
C PRO A 470 1.78 6.98 51.17
N HIS A 471 1.70 6.77 49.85
CA HIS A 471 1.72 7.82 48.83
C HIS A 471 0.36 7.94 48.14
N ALA A 472 -0.06 9.20 47.94
CA ALA A 472 -1.24 9.54 47.15
C ALA A 472 -1.08 9.07 45.69
N ALA A 473 -2.18 8.67 45.05
CA ALA A 473 -2.21 8.29 43.64
C ALA A 473 -1.92 9.49 42.72
N GLY A 474 -2.27 10.69 43.17
CA GLY A 474 -1.97 11.95 42.50
C GLY A 474 -2.40 13.15 43.34
N TYR A 475 -2.22 14.34 42.79
CA TYR A 475 -2.60 15.61 43.41
C TYR A 475 -3.57 16.36 42.50
N VAL A 476 -4.62 16.91 43.09
CA VAL A 476 -5.74 17.53 42.37
C VAL A 476 -5.94 18.95 42.88
N LEU A 477 -5.92 19.91 41.97
CA LEU A 477 -6.18 21.32 42.25
C LEU A 477 -7.42 21.75 41.48
N PRO A 478 -8.56 22.02 42.15
CA PRO A 478 -9.71 22.65 41.53
C PRO A 478 -9.30 23.97 40.87
N LEU A 479 -9.40 24.02 39.55
CA LEU A 479 -8.84 25.11 38.76
C LEU A 479 -9.77 25.43 37.58
N GLY A 480 -10.21 26.68 37.55
CA GLY A 480 -10.85 27.32 36.42
C GLY A 480 -10.10 28.61 36.10
N GLY A 481 -10.37 29.20 34.95
CA GLY A 481 -9.71 30.42 34.53
C GLY A 481 -10.46 31.10 33.42
N ASP A 482 -10.48 32.42 33.47
CA ASP A 482 -11.00 33.28 32.41
C ASP A 482 -10.05 34.48 32.21
N ALA A 483 -10.49 35.50 31.47
CA ALA A 483 -9.70 36.70 31.23
C ALA A 483 -9.34 37.48 32.51
N SER A 484 -10.11 37.31 33.60
CA SER A 484 -9.92 38.01 34.89
C SER A 484 -8.92 37.33 35.83
N GLY A 485 -8.55 36.07 35.57
CA GLY A 485 -7.54 35.34 36.35
C GLY A 485 -7.93 33.90 36.70
N TRP A 486 -7.13 33.28 37.57
CA TRP A 486 -7.37 31.92 38.07
C TRP A 486 -8.46 31.90 39.13
N LYS A 487 -9.34 30.90 39.07
CA LYS A 487 -10.38 30.62 40.06
C LYS A 487 -10.15 29.23 40.64
N THR A 488 -10.27 29.11 41.95
CA THR A 488 -10.16 27.85 42.69
C THR A 488 -11.14 27.84 43.85
N SER A 489 -11.44 26.66 44.38
CA SER A 489 -12.38 26.49 45.50
C SER A 489 -12.06 25.21 46.27
N ALA A 490 -12.32 25.21 47.57
CA ALA A 490 -12.36 23.97 48.34
C ALA A 490 -13.49 23.06 47.85
N TRP A 491 -13.18 21.78 47.59
CA TRP A 491 -14.21 20.79 47.28
C TRP A 491 -14.82 20.21 48.57
N PRO A 492 -16.15 20.15 48.67
CA PRO A 492 -16.83 19.56 49.82
C PRO A 492 -16.81 18.03 49.70
N LEU A 493 -15.73 17.42 50.18
CA LEU A 493 -15.50 15.99 50.09
C LEU A 493 -15.94 15.26 51.38
N PRO A 494 -16.56 14.06 51.28
CA PRO A 494 -16.81 13.20 52.42
C PRO A 494 -15.50 12.90 53.16
N GLU A 495 -15.51 13.03 54.49
CA GLU A 495 -14.34 12.75 55.36
C GLU A 495 -13.06 13.56 55.03
N HIS A 496 -13.17 14.63 54.24
CA HIS A 496 -12.05 15.45 53.74
C HIS A 496 -11.02 14.67 52.88
N GLN A 497 -11.39 13.52 52.31
CA GLN A 497 -10.52 12.73 51.44
C GLN A 497 -11.06 12.64 50.01
N LEU A 498 -10.17 12.78 49.02
CA LEU A 498 -10.50 12.60 47.61
C LEU A 498 -10.24 11.14 47.20
N ILE A 499 -11.28 10.32 47.18
CA ILE A 499 -11.22 8.93 46.71
C ILE A 499 -11.57 8.88 45.22
N LEU A 500 -10.71 8.25 44.41
CA LEU A 500 -10.89 8.15 42.97
C LEU A 500 -11.92 7.08 42.59
N ILE A 501 -12.59 7.30 41.46
CA ILE A 501 -13.40 6.27 40.80
C ILE A 501 -12.46 5.17 40.30
N ASN A 502 -12.86 3.91 40.48
CA ASN A 502 -12.05 2.75 40.11
C ASN A 502 -11.80 2.69 38.59
N GLY A 503 -10.55 2.43 38.22
CA GLY A 503 -10.12 2.32 36.81
C GLY A 503 -8.61 2.53 36.65
N ASP A 504 -8.12 2.40 35.43
CA ASP A 504 -6.71 2.57 35.03
C ASP A 504 -6.45 3.87 34.23
N SER A 505 -7.50 4.68 34.02
CA SER A 505 -7.39 6.00 33.37
C SER A 505 -6.66 7.04 34.23
N ALA A 506 -6.29 8.17 33.61
CA ALA A 506 -5.71 9.30 34.32
C ALA A 506 -6.60 9.78 35.48
N VAL A 507 -5.98 10.25 36.56
CA VAL A 507 -6.63 10.79 37.77
C VAL A 507 -7.73 11.79 37.41
N GLY A 508 -7.49 12.68 36.44
CA GLY A 508 -8.46 13.68 36.00
C GLY A 508 -9.76 13.11 35.42
N TYR A 509 -9.74 11.90 34.85
CA TYR A 509 -10.95 11.20 34.38
C TYR A 509 -11.63 10.37 35.47
N ARG A 510 -10.98 10.17 36.61
CA ARG A 510 -11.45 9.35 37.74
C ARG A 510 -11.95 10.19 38.92
N LEU A 511 -12.15 11.50 38.73
CA LEU A 511 -12.61 12.40 39.77
C LEU A 511 -14.10 12.15 40.12
N PRO A 512 -14.47 12.05 41.42
CA PRO A 512 -15.85 11.81 41.87
C PRO A 512 -16.72 13.09 41.78
N LEU A 513 -16.94 13.60 40.57
CA LEU A 513 -17.60 14.89 40.34
C LEU A 513 -19.07 14.94 40.79
N GLY A 514 -19.75 13.79 41.00
CA GLY A 514 -21.16 13.78 41.42
C GLY A 514 -21.43 14.45 42.77
N ALA A 515 -20.51 14.33 43.73
CA ALA A 515 -20.59 15.01 45.03
C ALA A 515 -20.34 16.52 44.88
N VAL A 516 -19.39 16.89 44.03
CA VAL A 516 -19.06 18.29 43.70
C VAL A 516 -20.24 18.96 42.96
N ASP A 517 -20.88 18.26 42.03
CA ASP A 517 -22.03 18.74 41.24
C ASP A 517 -23.23 19.08 42.14
N THR A 518 -23.44 18.33 43.22
CA THR A 518 -24.49 18.62 44.21
C THR A 518 -24.22 19.91 44.96
N ALA A 519 -22.97 20.16 45.34
CA ALA A 519 -22.58 21.38 46.03
C ALA A 519 -22.52 22.61 45.10
N ILE A 520 -22.12 22.44 43.83
CA ILE A 520 -22.17 23.49 42.81
C ILE A 520 -23.61 24.02 42.67
N LYS A 521 -24.60 23.14 42.65
CA LYS A 521 -26.02 23.51 42.58
C LYS A 521 -26.51 24.31 43.80
N GLN A 522 -25.82 24.23 44.93
CA GLN A 522 -26.19 24.90 46.18
C GLN A 522 -25.48 26.25 46.38
N ASP A 523 -24.20 26.38 46.01
CA ASP A 523 -23.36 27.57 46.29
C ASP A 523 -22.93 28.34 45.03
N GLY A 524 -22.96 27.72 43.83
CA GLY A 524 -22.65 28.36 42.55
C GLY A 524 -21.21 28.89 42.37
N LYS A 525 -20.39 28.86 43.43
CA LYS A 525 -19.00 29.37 43.49
C LYS A 525 -17.94 28.27 43.42
N ILE A 526 -18.36 27.01 43.40
CA ILE A 526 -17.46 25.85 43.39
C ILE A 526 -16.98 25.61 41.95
N VAL A 527 -15.66 25.48 41.80
CA VAL A 527 -15.02 25.16 40.52
C VAL A 527 -15.15 23.66 40.27
N ARG A 528 -15.78 23.30 39.15
CA ARG A 528 -16.01 21.89 38.77
C ARG A 528 -14.78 21.20 38.19
N THR A 529 -13.93 21.96 37.52
CA THR A 529 -12.77 21.46 36.78
C THR A 529 -11.51 21.43 37.65
N ALA A 530 -10.53 20.59 37.29
CA ALA A 530 -9.30 20.48 38.07
C ALA A 530 -8.06 20.22 37.20
N LEU A 531 -6.94 20.80 37.63
CA LEU A 531 -5.59 20.40 37.22
C LEU A 531 -5.18 19.20 38.07
N CYS A 532 -4.77 18.10 37.44
CA CYS A 532 -4.30 16.91 38.17
C CYS A 532 -2.86 16.60 37.82
N ILE A 533 -2.09 16.13 38.80
CA ILE A 533 -0.67 15.81 38.64
C ILE A 533 -0.43 14.43 39.24
N GLU A 534 0.13 13.53 38.45
CA GLU A 534 0.42 12.17 38.90
C GLU A 534 1.69 11.62 38.24
N VAL A 535 2.27 10.59 38.84
CA VAL A 535 3.37 9.83 38.21
C VAL A 535 2.83 8.47 37.76
N ARG A 536 2.95 8.19 36.46
CA ARG A 536 2.65 6.87 35.88
C ARG A 536 3.87 6.41 35.09
N GLU A 537 4.25 5.14 35.25
CA GLU A 537 5.41 4.56 34.55
C GLU A 537 6.69 5.41 34.70
N GLN A 538 6.91 5.98 35.88
CA GLN A 538 8.05 6.87 36.19
C GLN A 538 8.10 8.15 35.32
N ARG A 539 6.95 8.60 34.80
CA ARG A 539 6.79 9.88 34.10
C ARG A 539 5.77 10.74 34.82
N LEU A 540 6.04 12.05 34.90
CA LEU A 540 5.11 13.01 35.48
C LEU A 540 4.06 13.42 34.42
N TYR A 541 2.79 13.17 34.69
CA TYR A 541 1.66 13.61 33.89
C TYR A 541 0.99 14.81 34.53
N VAL A 542 0.63 15.78 33.69
CA VAL A 542 -0.11 16.98 34.07
C VAL A 542 -1.41 17.00 33.25
N PHE A 543 -2.51 16.71 33.92
CA PHE A 543 -3.86 16.70 33.36
C PHE A 543 -4.47 18.11 33.39
N LEU A 544 -4.67 18.71 32.22
CA LEU A 544 -5.21 20.06 32.07
C LEU A 544 -6.75 20.05 32.11
N PRO A 545 -7.38 21.00 32.83
CA PRO A 545 -8.82 21.19 32.80
C PRO A 545 -9.30 21.85 31.48
N PRO A 546 -10.58 21.69 31.10
CA PRO A 546 -11.14 22.40 29.96
C PRO A 546 -11.33 23.90 30.27
N PHE A 547 -11.05 24.75 29.28
CA PHE A 547 -11.28 26.20 29.35
C PHE A 547 -12.22 26.66 28.24
N GLU A 548 -12.98 27.72 28.49
CA GLU A 548 -13.89 28.31 27.49
C GLU A 548 -13.15 29.18 26.46
N THR A 549 -11.99 29.75 26.82
CA THR A 549 -11.20 30.64 25.97
C THR A 549 -9.74 30.18 25.90
N LEU A 550 -9.05 30.58 24.84
CA LEU A 550 -7.66 30.15 24.59
C LEU A 550 -6.66 30.73 25.61
N GLN A 551 -6.89 31.95 26.10
CA GLN A 551 -5.92 32.69 26.90
C GLN A 551 -5.52 31.98 28.21
N PRO A 552 -6.46 31.48 29.05
CA PRO A 552 -6.11 30.68 30.21
C PRO A 552 -5.33 29.41 29.85
N HIS A 553 -5.68 28.72 28.77
CA HIS A 553 -4.99 27.48 28.37
C HIS A 553 -3.51 27.75 28.04
N VAL A 554 -3.22 28.75 27.20
CA VAL A 554 -1.84 29.10 26.82
C VAL A 554 -1.03 29.55 28.04
N LYS A 555 -1.64 30.33 28.95
CA LYS A 555 -0.99 30.75 30.20
C LYS A 555 -0.67 29.56 31.10
N LEU A 556 -1.59 28.59 31.22
CA LEU A 556 -1.36 27.41 32.04
C LEU A 556 -0.19 26.60 31.50
N VAL A 557 -0.13 26.36 30.19
CA VAL A 557 0.97 25.61 29.55
C VAL A 557 2.32 26.30 29.81
N ALA A 558 2.39 27.62 29.67
CA ALA A 558 3.61 28.38 29.96
C ALA A 558 4.03 28.33 31.45
N ILE A 559 3.07 28.32 32.38
CA ILE A 559 3.33 28.16 33.82
C ILE A 559 3.85 26.74 34.10
N ILE A 560 3.24 25.71 33.51
CA ILE A 560 3.68 24.32 33.63
C ILE A 560 5.13 24.19 33.14
N GLU A 561 5.47 24.78 31.99
CA GLU A 561 6.84 24.78 31.46
C GLU A 561 7.82 25.44 32.45
N THR A 562 7.46 26.60 33.00
CA THR A 562 8.29 27.32 33.98
C THR A 562 8.55 26.49 35.24
N VAL A 563 7.51 25.78 35.73
CA VAL A 563 7.63 24.90 36.90
C VAL A 563 8.47 23.66 36.57
N ALA A 564 8.28 23.06 35.40
CA ALA A 564 9.08 21.94 34.92
C ALA A 564 10.56 22.29 34.79
N GLU A 565 10.86 23.49 34.28
CA GLU A 565 12.22 24.01 34.18
C GLU A 565 12.84 24.24 35.56
N GLY A 566 12.13 24.93 36.46
CA GLY A 566 12.62 25.22 37.81
C GLY A 566 12.88 23.99 38.67
N LEU A 567 12.15 22.89 38.43
CA LEU A 567 12.33 21.62 39.14
C LEU A 567 13.23 20.63 38.38
N ALA A 568 13.58 20.91 37.11
CA ALA A 568 14.24 19.99 36.19
C ALA A 568 13.50 18.64 36.04
N ILE A 569 12.17 18.68 35.96
CA ILE A 569 11.32 17.50 35.85
C ILE A 569 10.55 17.56 34.52
N PRO A 570 10.88 16.69 33.54
CA PRO A 570 10.12 16.59 32.31
C PRO A 570 8.69 16.09 32.55
N VAL A 571 7.74 16.60 31.77
CA VAL A 571 6.30 16.33 31.94
C VAL A 571 5.63 15.80 30.66
N ARG A 572 4.52 15.10 30.80
CA ARG A 572 3.55 14.81 29.74
C ARG A 572 2.28 15.61 29.99
N LEU A 573 1.79 16.31 28.98
CA LEU A 573 0.53 17.05 29.06
C LEU A 573 -0.62 16.17 28.58
N GLU A 574 -1.68 16.08 29.36
CA GLU A 574 -2.85 15.28 29.04
C GLU A 574 -4.16 15.95 29.47
N GLY A 575 -5.31 15.35 29.14
CA GLY A 575 -6.63 15.82 29.56
C GLY A 575 -7.37 16.58 28.47
N TYR A 576 -7.67 17.86 28.69
CA TYR A 576 -8.38 18.71 27.71
C TYR A 576 -7.42 19.67 26.99
N GLY A 577 -7.35 19.53 25.67
CA GLY A 577 -6.59 20.45 24.81
C GLY A 577 -7.18 21.88 24.77
N PRO A 578 -6.55 22.79 24.03
CA PRO A 578 -7.05 24.16 23.87
C PRO A 578 -8.48 24.15 23.28
N PRO A 579 -9.36 25.08 23.71
CA PRO A 579 -10.64 25.26 23.04
C PRO A 579 -10.44 25.67 21.57
N ALA A 580 -11.45 25.44 20.73
CA ALA A 580 -11.40 25.83 19.33
C ALA A 580 -11.20 27.35 19.21
N ASP A 581 -10.08 27.76 18.60
CA ASP A 581 -9.70 29.16 18.41
C ASP A 581 -8.88 29.29 17.11
N PRO A 582 -9.16 30.29 16.24
CA PRO A 582 -8.44 30.50 14.98
C PRO A 582 -6.92 30.70 15.12
N GLN A 583 -6.43 31.04 16.31
CA GLN A 583 -4.99 31.22 16.57
C GLN A 583 -4.24 29.91 16.77
N ILE A 584 -4.95 28.78 16.98
CA ILE A 584 -4.34 27.46 17.19
C ILE A 584 -4.69 26.54 16.03
N THR A 585 -3.67 25.91 15.46
CA THR A 585 -3.86 24.76 14.56
C THR A 585 -3.66 23.46 15.33
N VAL A 586 -4.42 22.44 14.95
CA VAL A 586 -4.40 21.11 15.57
C VAL A 586 -4.21 20.05 14.49
N LEU A 587 -3.33 19.09 14.76
CA LEU A 587 -3.21 17.83 14.04
C LEU A 587 -3.40 16.70 15.05
N ASN A 588 -4.14 15.64 14.73
CA ASN A 588 -4.30 14.50 15.64
C ASN A 588 -3.78 13.21 15.01
N VAL A 589 -3.11 12.38 15.81
CA VAL A 589 -2.76 10.99 15.47
C VAL A 589 -3.53 10.07 16.40
N THR A 590 -4.37 9.21 15.83
CA THR A 590 -5.31 8.36 16.58
C THR A 590 -5.13 6.89 16.17
N PRO A 591 -4.78 5.97 17.10
CA PRO A 591 -4.73 4.54 16.82
C PRO A 591 -6.15 3.94 16.84
N ASP A 592 -6.86 4.05 15.71
CA ASP A 592 -8.20 3.48 15.51
C ASP A 592 -8.16 1.98 15.17
N PRO A 593 -9.23 1.18 15.34
CA PRO A 593 -9.24 -0.23 14.98
C PRO A 593 -8.76 -0.47 13.56
N GLY A 594 -7.78 -1.36 13.42
CA GLY A 594 -7.20 -1.72 12.13
C GLY A 594 -6.17 -0.73 11.54
N VAL A 595 -6.11 0.53 12.00
CA VAL A 595 -5.25 1.58 11.39
C VAL A 595 -4.72 2.62 12.40
N ILE A 596 -3.75 3.43 12.02
CA ILE A 596 -3.47 4.71 12.66
C ILE A 596 -4.02 5.80 11.75
N GLU A 597 -5.01 6.55 12.22
CA GLU A 597 -5.64 7.66 11.52
C GLU A 597 -4.92 8.97 11.88
N VAL A 598 -4.57 9.78 10.86
CA VAL A 598 -4.01 11.11 11.05
C VAL A 598 -5.00 12.15 10.55
N ASN A 599 -5.56 12.94 11.46
CA ASN A 599 -6.38 14.08 11.10
C ASN A 599 -5.46 15.26 10.79
N ILE A 600 -5.15 15.45 9.51
CA ILE A 600 -4.23 16.52 9.07
C ILE A 600 -4.94 17.87 9.06
N HIS A 601 -4.22 18.92 9.44
CA HIS A 601 -4.74 20.27 9.42
C HIS A 601 -5.07 20.72 7.98
N PRO A 602 -6.15 21.50 7.77
CA PRO A 602 -6.56 21.92 6.42
C PRO A 602 -5.51 22.81 5.73
N ALA A 603 -5.32 22.59 4.43
CA ALA A 603 -4.52 23.43 3.54
C ALA A 603 -5.41 24.39 2.74
N ALA A 604 -5.02 25.65 2.66
CA ALA A 604 -5.72 26.68 1.88
C ALA A 604 -5.28 26.73 0.40
N SER A 605 -4.06 26.27 0.09
CA SER A 605 -3.50 26.26 -1.25
C SER A 605 -3.02 24.86 -1.65
N TRP A 606 -2.90 24.64 -2.95
CA TRP A 606 -2.30 23.48 -3.59
C TRP A 606 -0.86 23.25 -3.12
N GLU A 607 -0.05 24.31 -3.04
CA GLU A 607 1.33 24.22 -2.56
C GLU A 607 1.41 23.69 -1.13
N HIS A 608 0.57 24.21 -0.23
CA HIS A 608 0.49 23.71 1.14
C HIS A 608 -0.03 22.28 1.18
N LEU A 609 -1.00 21.93 0.33
CA LEU A 609 -1.53 20.57 0.25
C LEU A 609 -0.46 19.56 -0.19
N VAL A 610 0.31 19.89 -1.24
CA VAL A 610 1.46 19.09 -1.70
C VAL A 610 2.47 18.92 -0.57
N THR A 611 2.87 20.02 0.06
CA THR A 611 3.86 20.01 1.16
C THR A 611 3.39 19.14 2.33
N ASN A 612 2.14 19.32 2.76
CA ASN A 612 1.56 18.61 3.90
C ASN A 612 1.41 17.12 3.62
N THR A 613 0.86 16.74 2.46
CA THR A 613 0.65 15.33 2.09
C THR A 613 1.99 14.61 1.89
N THR A 614 2.95 15.21 1.19
CA THR A 614 4.28 14.59 1.01
C THR A 614 4.99 14.41 2.35
N ALA A 615 5.01 15.44 3.20
CA ALA A 615 5.64 15.34 4.52
C ALA A 615 4.98 14.27 5.39
N LEU A 616 3.65 14.14 5.37
CA LEU A 616 2.97 13.09 6.13
C LEU A 616 3.39 11.68 5.68
N TYR A 617 3.41 11.40 4.38
CA TYR A 617 3.83 10.11 3.85
C TYR A 617 5.30 9.81 4.17
N ASP A 618 6.19 10.80 4.05
CA ASP A 618 7.61 10.66 4.36
C ASP A 618 7.84 10.33 5.84
N GLU A 619 7.17 11.06 6.75
CA GLU A 619 7.29 10.82 8.19
C GLU A 619 6.66 9.49 8.60
N ALA A 620 5.52 9.10 8.01
CA ALA A 620 4.92 7.79 8.23
C ALA A 620 5.86 6.67 7.80
N ARG A 621 6.42 6.74 6.59
CA ARG A 621 7.38 5.75 6.08
C ARG A 621 8.62 5.66 6.96
N ALA A 622 9.14 6.79 7.44
CA ALA A 622 10.28 6.84 8.37
C ALA A 622 9.99 6.17 9.73
N THR A 623 8.71 6.10 10.13
CA THR A 623 8.24 5.33 11.31
C THR A 623 7.86 3.89 11.01
N ARG A 624 8.15 3.38 9.80
CA ARG A 624 7.74 2.04 9.34
C ARG A 624 6.22 1.86 9.26
N LEU A 625 5.52 2.96 8.93
CA LEU A 625 4.09 2.97 8.63
C LEU A 625 3.88 3.18 7.13
N GLY A 626 2.97 2.41 6.54
CA GLY A 626 2.60 2.43 5.13
C GLY A 626 1.09 2.61 4.93
N THR A 627 0.69 2.80 3.68
CA THR A 627 -0.69 3.11 3.28
C THR A 627 -1.38 1.96 2.55
N GLU A 628 -0.71 0.82 2.46
CA GLU A 628 -1.09 -0.33 1.66
C GLU A 628 -1.05 -1.61 2.48
N LYS A 629 -1.80 -2.61 2.02
CA LYS A 629 -1.80 -3.99 2.49
C LYS A 629 -1.75 -4.94 1.29
N PHE A 630 -1.23 -6.13 1.52
CA PHE A 630 -1.27 -7.22 0.55
C PHE A 630 -2.16 -8.33 1.05
N MET A 631 -3.03 -8.85 0.19
CA MET A 631 -3.82 -10.06 0.47
C MET A 631 -2.98 -11.32 0.21
N LEU A 632 -3.39 -12.46 0.77
CA LEU A 632 -2.71 -13.76 0.60
C LEU A 632 -2.48 -14.14 -0.86
N ASP A 633 -3.43 -13.78 -1.73
CA ASP A 633 -3.42 -14.07 -3.16
C ASP A 633 -2.63 -13.05 -4.00
N GLY A 634 -1.93 -12.14 -3.33
CA GLY A 634 -1.13 -11.08 -3.93
C GLY A 634 -1.91 -9.83 -4.29
N ARG A 635 -3.22 -9.73 -4.06
CA ARG A 635 -3.94 -8.46 -4.32
C ARG A 635 -3.37 -7.33 -3.47
N HIS A 636 -3.32 -6.15 -4.08
CA HIS A 636 -2.82 -4.93 -3.47
C HIS A 636 -4.01 -4.04 -3.11
N THR A 637 -4.11 -3.63 -1.85
CA THR A 637 -5.20 -2.80 -1.32
C THR A 637 -4.65 -1.64 -0.51
N GLY A 638 -5.48 -0.65 -0.18
CA GLY A 638 -5.12 0.36 0.80
C GLY A 638 -4.95 -0.24 2.21
N SER A 639 -4.71 0.63 3.19
CA SER A 639 -4.55 0.30 4.62
C SER A 639 -5.73 -0.49 5.24
N GLY A 640 -6.86 -0.60 4.53
CA GLY A 640 -8.14 -1.11 5.04
C GLY A 640 -8.98 -0.05 5.76
N GLY A 641 -8.40 1.12 6.05
CA GLY A 641 -9.13 2.32 6.44
C GLY A 641 -9.52 3.18 5.23
N GLY A 642 -10.29 4.24 5.49
CA GLY A 642 -10.59 5.27 4.49
C GLY A 642 -9.47 6.29 4.35
N ASN A 643 -9.45 7.01 3.24
CA ASN A 643 -8.77 8.29 3.06
C ASN A 643 -9.84 9.38 2.99
N HIS A 644 -10.47 9.70 4.11
CA HIS A 644 -11.56 10.67 4.08
C HIS A 644 -10.99 12.03 3.68
N ILE A 645 -11.46 12.61 2.58
CA ILE A 645 -11.06 13.95 2.15
C ILE A 645 -12.10 14.94 2.66
N ALA A 646 -11.66 15.97 3.38
CA ALA A 646 -12.55 17.00 3.93
C ALA A 646 -12.45 18.30 3.12
N LEU A 647 -13.58 18.83 2.68
CA LEU A 647 -13.70 20.13 2.02
C LEU A 647 -14.49 21.12 2.88
N GLY A 648 -14.03 22.37 2.96
CA GLY A 648 -14.77 23.44 3.62
C GLY A 648 -14.09 24.80 3.49
N GLY A 649 -14.19 25.61 4.54
CA GLY A 649 -13.50 26.90 4.65
C GLY A 649 -12.73 27.00 5.96
N ALA A 650 -11.99 28.09 6.15
CA ALA A 650 -11.26 28.34 7.40
C ALA A 650 -12.21 28.50 8.61
N THR A 651 -13.42 29.00 8.35
CA THR A 651 -14.51 29.08 9.32
C THR A 651 -15.81 28.54 8.71
N VAL A 652 -16.82 28.29 9.56
CA VAL A 652 -18.17 27.89 9.11
C VAL A 652 -18.75 28.91 8.12
N ALA A 653 -18.50 30.20 8.35
CA ALA A 653 -18.99 31.28 7.49
C ALA A 653 -18.27 31.33 6.14
N ASP A 654 -17.03 30.84 6.07
CA ASP A 654 -16.24 30.78 4.85
C ASP A 654 -16.53 29.54 4.01
N SER A 655 -17.19 28.51 4.57
CA SER A 655 -17.45 27.25 3.89
C SER A 655 -18.18 27.46 2.55
N PRO A 656 -17.59 27.06 1.40
CA PRO A 656 -18.22 27.25 0.10
C PRO A 656 -19.55 26.48 0.00
N LEU A 657 -19.65 25.34 0.68
CA LEU A 657 -20.82 24.47 0.68
C LEU A 657 -22.03 25.10 1.41
N LEU A 658 -21.77 25.95 2.40
CA LEU A 658 -22.81 26.66 3.13
C LEU A 658 -23.13 28.01 2.51
N ARG A 659 -22.13 28.70 1.94
CA ARG A 659 -22.32 29.95 1.19
C ARG A 659 -23.11 29.74 -0.11
N ARG A 660 -22.89 28.60 -0.78
CA ARG A 660 -23.58 28.17 -2.00
C ARG A 660 -24.02 26.71 -1.89
N PRO A 661 -25.19 26.43 -1.27
CA PRO A 661 -25.73 25.07 -1.13
C PRO A 661 -25.91 24.31 -2.46
N ASP A 662 -26.05 25.03 -3.57
CA ASP A 662 -26.11 24.45 -4.91
C ASP A 662 -24.79 23.82 -5.36
N LEU A 663 -23.66 24.16 -4.73
CA LEU A 663 -22.39 23.44 -4.90
C LEU A 663 -22.51 22.00 -4.38
N LEU A 664 -23.06 21.81 -3.17
CA LEU A 664 -23.27 20.48 -2.60
C LEU A 664 -24.25 19.66 -3.45
N ARG A 665 -25.34 20.28 -3.92
CA ARG A 665 -26.25 19.65 -4.89
C ARG A 665 -25.51 19.25 -6.17
N SER A 666 -24.65 20.12 -6.71
CA SER A 666 -23.88 19.85 -7.94
C SER A 666 -22.97 18.64 -7.74
N LEU A 667 -22.25 18.58 -6.62
CA LEU A 667 -21.39 17.46 -6.26
C LEU A 667 -22.19 16.15 -6.18
N ILE A 668 -23.28 16.12 -5.41
CA ILE A 668 -24.13 14.91 -5.25
C ILE A 668 -24.66 14.45 -6.61
N THR A 669 -25.21 15.37 -7.41
CA THR A 669 -25.80 15.04 -8.72
C THR A 669 -24.75 14.52 -9.69
N TYR A 670 -23.57 15.15 -9.72
CA TYR A 670 -22.48 14.75 -10.62
C TYR A 670 -21.91 13.39 -10.23
N TRP A 671 -21.70 13.15 -8.94
CA TRP A 671 -21.28 11.83 -8.42
C TRP A 671 -22.31 10.74 -8.72
N GLN A 672 -23.60 11.07 -8.61
CA GLN A 672 -24.68 10.14 -8.93
C GLN A 672 -24.70 9.81 -10.44
N ASN A 673 -24.49 10.80 -11.29
CA ASN A 673 -24.43 10.65 -12.75
C ASN A 673 -23.16 9.97 -13.26
N HIS A 674 -22.07 9.96 -12.48
CA HIS A 674 -20.79 9.35 -12.86
C HIS A 674 -20.34 8.31 -11.82
N PRO A 675 -20.82 7.05 -11.92
CA PRO A 675 -20.46 5.99 -10.98
C PRO A 675 -18.95 5.73 -10.86
N SER A 676 -18.15 6.09 -11.88
CA SER A 676 -16.69 6.01 -11.81
C SER A 676 -16.08 6.74 -10.62
N LEU A 677 -16.66 7.87 -10.21
CA LEU A 677 -16.18 8.67 -9.07
C LEU A 677 -16.31 7.94 -7.73
N SER A 678 -17.28 7.02 -7.62
CA SER A 678 -17.45 6.17 -6.44
C SER A 678 -16.59 4.93 -6.49
N TYR A 679 -16.46 4.31 -7.66
CA TYR A 679 -15.93 2.94 -7.77
C TYR A 679 -14.43 2.88 -8.15
N LEU A 680 -13.88 3.89 -8.83
CA LEU A 680 -12.47 3.92 -9.21
C LEU A 680 -11.56 4.09 -7.98
N PHE A 681 -12.01 4.89 -7.01
CA PHE A 681 -11.21 5.27 -5.84
C PHE A 681 -11.57 4.50 -4.56
N SER A 682 -12.59 3.65 -4.60
CA SER A 682 -13.06 2.89 -3.44
C SER A 682 -12.22 1.66 -3.14
N GLY A 683 -12.30 1.20 -1.89
CA GLY A 683 -11.75 -0.08 -1.45
C GLY A 683 -12.50 -1.28 -1.99
N MET A 684 -12.10 -2.49 -1.59
CA MET A 684 -12.74 -3.73 -2.06
C MET A 684 -14.21 -3.85 -1.65
N PHE A 685 -14.57 -3.32 -0.48
CA PHE A 685 -15.92 -3.47 0.08
C PHE A 685 -16.84 -2.34 -0.41
N ILE A 686 -17.62 -2.62 -1.46
CA ILE A 686 -18.56 -1.70 -2.11
C ILE A 686 -19.98 -2.24 -2.01
N GLY A 687 -20.97 -1.35 -2.08
CA GLY A 687 -22.39 -1.68 -2.13
C GLY A 687 -23.14 -1.11 -0.93
N PRO A 688 -24.43 -1.47 -0.79
CA PRO A 688 -25.34 -0.81 0.15
C PRO A 688 -24.97 -1.02 1.63
N THR A 689 -24.24 -2.09 1.94
CA THR A 689 -23.76 -2.40 3.28
C THR A 689 -22.32 -1.94 3.53
N SER A 690 -21.70 -1.23 2.58
CA SER A 690 -20.32 -0.75 2.67
C SER A 690 -20.12 0.34 3.72
N GLN A 691 -18.88 0.81 3.89
CA GLN A 691 -18.57 1.91 4.80
C GLN A 691 -18.98 3.28 4.23
N ALA A 692 -19.22 3.36 2.92
CA ALA A 692 -19.54 4.58 2.20
C ALA A 692 -20.45 4.31 0.99
N PRO A 693 -21.64 3.68 1.14
CA PRO A 693 -22.60 3.49 0.06
C PRO A 693 -22.94 4.78 -0.67
N ARG A 694 -23.17 4.63 -1.97
CA ARG A 694 -23.77 5.67 -2.80
C ARG A 694 -25.22 5.91 -2.38
N VAL A 695 -25.69 7.11 -2.68
CA VAL A 695 -27.07 7.54 -2.39
C VAL A 695 -28.14 6.67 -3.07
N ASP A 696 -27.79 5.96 -4.14
CA ASP A 696 -28.70 5.15 -4.98
C ASP A 696 -28.49 3.63 -4.89
N GLU A 697 -27.70 3.12 -3.93
CA GLU A 697 -27.46 1.68 -3.77
C GLU A 697 -28.37 1.00 -2.73
N ALA A 698 -28.91 1.76 -1.77
CA ALA A 698 -29.56 1.20 -0.58
C ALA A 698 -31.11 1.20 -0.64
N ARG A 699 -31.72 2.23 -1.22
CA ARG A 699 -33.18 2.45 -1.22
C ARG A 699 -33.66 2.98 -2.57
N ASP A 700 -34.56 2.24 -3.21
CA ASP A 700 -35.05 2.53 -4.56
C ASP A 700 -35.81 3.86 -4.68
N ASP A 701 -36.47 4.29 -3.60
CA ASP A 701 -37.25 5.54 -3.53
C ASP A 701 -36.42 6.77 -3.15
N ASN A 702 -35.18 6.59 -2.67
CA ASN A 702 -34.34 7.67 -2.13
C ASN A 702 -34.08 8.77 -3.16
N LEU A 703 -33.86 8.40 -4.43
CA LEU A 703 -33.62 9.37 -5.50
C LEU A 703 -34.84 10.24 -5.82
N TYR A 704 -36.04 9.70 -5.70
CA TYR A 704 -37.28 10.47 -5.91
C TYR A 704 -37.44 11.53 -4.81
N GLU A 705 -37.22 11.16 -3.55
CA GLU A 705 -37.31 12.10 -2.42
C GLU A 705 -36.17 13.14 -2.45
N LEU A 706 -34.96 12.74 -2.86
CA LEU A 706 -33.83 13.65 -3.05
C LEU A 706 -34.10 14.71 -4.13
N GLU A 707 -34.78 14.35 -5.22
CA GLU A 707 -35.22 15.31 -6.25
C GLU A 707 -36.17 16.35 -5.67
N ILE A 708 -37.09 15.95 -4.78
CA ILE A 708 -37.97 16.89 -4.07
C ILE A 708 -37.14 17.82 -3.18
N ALA A 709 -36.16 17.29 -2.44
CA ALA A 709 -35.26 18.10 -1.62
C ALA A 709 -34.50 19.14 -2.45
N PHE A 710 -34.02 18.78 -3.65
CA PHE A 710 -33.38 19.72 -4.58
C PHE A 710 -34.35 20.79 -5.11
N GLN A 711 -35.62 20.45 -5.36
CA GLN A 711 -36.64 21.43 -5.73
C GLN A 711 -36.90 22.42 -4.59
N GLN A 712 -37.01 21.93 -3.35
CA GLN A 712 -37.21 22.78 -2.17
C GLN A 712 -36.00 23.68 -1.92
N MET A 713 -34.77 23.16 -2.10
CA MET A 713 -33.56 23.95 -2.01
C MET A 713 -33.56 25.11 -3.02
N ALA A 714 -33.89 24.83 -4.29
CA ALA A 714 -33.96 25.85 -5.33
C ALA A 714 -35.03 26.92 -5.04
N ALA A 715 -36.24 26.50 -4.61
CA ALA A 715 -37.31 27.43 -4.25
C ALA A 715 -36.94 28.33 -3.05
N LEU A 716 -36.23 27.79 -2.06
CA LEU A 716 -35.72 28.57 -0.93
C LEU A 716 -34.63 29.57 -1.36
N GLN A 717 -33.73 29.17 -2.26
CA GLN A 717 -32.69 30.06 -2.79
C GLN A 717 -33.29 31.19 -3.64
N GLU A 718 -34.35 30.93 -4.40
CA GLU A 718 -35.08 31.98 -5.13
C GLU A 718 -35.74 32.98 -4.16
N LYS A 719 -36.30 32.49 -3.05
CA LYS A 719 -37.00 33.31 -2.06
C LYS A 719 -36.08 34.12 -1.14
N HIS A 720 -34.93 33.55 -0.75
CA HIS A 720 -34.06 34.10 0.30
C HIS A 720 -32.66 34.50 -0.19
N GLY A 721 -32.37 34.35 -1.49
CA GLY A 721 -31.05 34.55 -2.08
C GLY A 721 -30.19 33.29 -2.05
N ALA A 722 -29.01 33.36 -2.67
CA ALA A 722 -28.15 32.18 -2.90
C ALA A 722 -27.68 31.48 -1.61
N ALA A 723 -27.54 32.22 -0.51
CA ALA A 723 -27.14 31.69 0.80
C ALA A 723 -28.38 31.32 1.62
N LEU A 724 -28.46 30.06 2.03
CA LEU A 724 -29.45 29.58 2.98
C LEU A 724 -28.88 29.63 4.40
N PRO A 725 -29.72 29.71 5.45
CA PRO A 725 -29.26 29.44 6.81
C PRO A 725 -28.53 28.08 6.85
N PRO A 726 -27.30 27.98 7.41
CA PRO A 726 -26.52 26.75 7.37
C PRO A 726 -27.27 25.48 7.83
N ALA A 727 -28.08 25.62 8.88
CA ALA A 727 -28.92 24.54 9.40
C ALA A 727 -29.97 24.04 8.39
N MET A 728 -30.41 24.88 7.44
CA MET A 728 -31.38 24.49 6.43
C MET A 728 -30.75 23.58 5.39
N THR A 729 -29.54 23.89 4.93
CA THR A 729 -28.80 23.05 3.97
C THR A 729 -28.60 21.64 4.51
N ASP A 730 -28.17 21.51 5.76
CA ASP A 730 -28.01 20.22 6.44
C ASP A 730 -29.34 19.46 6.54
N ARG A 731 -30.40 20.10 7.07
CA ARG A 731 -31.70 19.45 7.30
C ARG A 731 -32.38 18.98 6.01
N LEU A 732 -32.15 19.65 4.89
CA LEU A 732 -32.69 19.25 3.59
C LEU A 732 -32.03 17.98 3.04
N LEU A 733 -30.77 17.69 3.40
CA LEU A 733 -30.00 16.60 2.79
C LEU A 733 -29.68 15.45 3.73
N ARG A 734 -29.64 15.69 5.04
CA ARG A 734 -29.16 14.74 6.06
C ARG A 734 -29.78 13.37 6.00
N ASN A 735 -31.09 13.28 5.76
CA ASN A 735 -31.81 12.01 5.78
C ASN A 735 -31.67 11.21 4.48
N PHE A 736 -31.09 11.80 3.44
CA PHE A 736 -30.83 11.14 2.16
C PHE A 736 -29.37 10.68 2.04
N LEU A 737 -28.46 11.36 2.73
CA LEU A 737 -27.04 11.04 2.82
C LEU A 737 -26.76 10.12 4.01
N VAL A 738 -27.30 8.90 3.94
CA VAL A 738 -27.22 7.87 4.98
C VAL A 738 -26.99 6.49 4.41
N ASP A 739 -26.47 5.57 5.22
CA ASP A 739 -26.50 4.14 4.91
C ASP A 739 -27.91 3.52 5.10
N LEU A 740 -28.03 2.21 4.82
CA LEU A 740 -29.26 1.43 5.02
C LEU A 740 -29.88 1.56 6.43
N THR A 741 -29.06 1.84 7.45
CA THR A 741 -29.48 1.96 8.86
C THR A 741 -29.84 3.38 9.27
N GLY A 742 -29.67 4.36 8.38
CA GLY A 742 -29.85 5.78 8.68
C GLY A 742 -28.60 6.46 9.25
N ASN A 743 -27.42 5.84 9.15
CA ASN A 743 -26.18 6.39 9.67
C ASN A 743 -25.52 7.32 8.64
N THR A 744 -25.42 8.61 8.99
CA THR A 744 -24.83 9.69 8.18
C THR A 744 -23.31 9.61 8.10
N HIS A 745 -22.67 9.10 9.15
CA HIS A 745 -21.22 8.86 9.18
C HIS A 745 -20.78 7.79 8.18
N ARG A 746 -21.70 6.95 7.71
CA ARG A 746 -21.45 5.87 6.74
C ARG A 746 -21.89 6.22 5.33
N ALA A 747 -22.22 7.48 5.04
CA ALA A 747 -22.52 7.89 3.66
C ALA A 747 -21.24 8.24 2.90
N GLU A 748 -21.25 8.06 1.57
CA GLU A 748 -20.17 8.54 0.69
C GLU A 748 -19.91 10.04 0.85
N PHE A 749 -20.99 10.82 0.97
CA PHE A 749 -20.96 12.24 1.35
C PHE A 749 -21.39 12.39 2.80
N CYS A 750 -20.42 12.43 3.71
CA CYS A 750 -20.68 12.58 5.14
C CYS A 750 -20.79 14.06 5.51
N ILE A 751 -21.94 14.43 6.08
CA ILE A 751 -22.27 15.79 6.48
C ILE A 751 -22.27 16.00 8.01
N ASP A 752 -21.70 15.07 8.78
CA ASP A 752 -21.67 15.18 10.25
C ASP A 752 -20.87 16.38 10.75
N LYS A 753 -19.86 16.79 9.98
CA LYS A 753 -19.06 17.98 10.25
C LYS A 753 -19.56 19.23 9.50
N LEU A 754 -20.69 19.14 8.78
CA LEU A 754 -21.22 20.27 8.00
C LEU A 754 -21.94 21.26 8.91
N TYR A 755 -23.16 20.93 9.36
CA TYR A 755 -23.91 21.78 10.28
C TYR A 755 -24.97 21.00 11.07
N THR A 756 -24.55 20.16 12.01
CA THR A 756 -25.49 19.33 12.80
C THR A 756 -26.46 20.17 13.67
N PRO A 757 -27.73 19.75 13.81
CA PRO A 757 -28.69 20.41 14.70
C PRO A 757 -28.34 20.32 16.19
N LEU A 758 -27.52 19.34 16.60
CA LEU A 758 -27.19 19.07 18.01
C LEU A 758 -26.17 20.06 18.60
N GLY A 759 -25.61 20.96 17.78
CA GLY A 759 -24.61 21.96 18.20
C GLY A 759 -23.21 21.39 18.46
N GLY A 760 -22.24 22.26 18.77
CA GLY A 760 -20.89 21.86 19.17
C GLY A 760 -19.98 21.40 18.02
N ARG A 761 -19.31 20.25 18.18
CA ARG A 761 -18.25 19.74 17.27
C ARG A 761 -18.73 19.38 15.86
N GLY A 762 -20.03 19.34 15.58
CA GLY A 762 -20.58 19.05 14.24
C GLY A 762 -20.99 20.28 13.43
N GLN A 763 -20.68 21.50 13.89
CA GLN A 763 -20.89 22.75 13.14
C GLN A 763 -19.54 23.30 12.67
N LEU A 764 -18.87 22.58 11.76
CA LEU A 764 -17.55 22.95 11.25
C LEU A 764 -17.59 23.47 9.81
N GLY A 765 -18.71 23.32 9.10
CA GLY A 765 -18.83 23.69 7.69
C GLY A 765 -18.04 22.77 6.76
N LEU A 766 -17.76 21.54 7.18
CA LEU A 766 -16.95 20.57 6.44
C LEU A 766 -17.84 19.46 5.84
N LEU A 767 -17.55 19.09 4.59
CA LEU A 767 -18.07 17.90 3.93
C LEU A 767 -16.95 16.88 3.80
N GLU A 768 -17.23 15.64 4.16
CA GLU A 768 -16.26 14.55 4.09
C GLU A 768 -16.63 13.57 2.99
N PHE A 769 -15.68 13.31 2.09
CA PHE A 769 -15.78 12.30 1.06
C PHE A 769 -15.20 11.00 1.61
N ARG A 770 -16.06 10.01 1.85
CA ARG A 770 -15.68 8.75 2.51
C ARG A 770 -15.46 7.58 1.56
N GLY A 771 -15.85 7.72 0.29
CA GLY A 771 -15.69 6.69 -0.74
C GLY A 771 -14.25 6.51 -1.25
N PHE A 772 -13.28 7.25 -0.70
CA PHE A 772 -11.88 7.17 -1.10
C PHE A 772 -11.10 6.18 -0.22
N GLU A 773 -10.48 5.18 -0.84
CA GLU A 773 -9.44 4.34 -0.25
C GLU A 773 -8.09 5.08 -0.25
N MET A 774 -7.23 4.70 0.69
CA MET A 774 -5.89 5.26 0.81
C MET A 774 -4.99 4.88 -0.38
N PRO A 775 -4.50 5.86 -1.16
CA PRO A 775 -3.58 5.56 -2.26
C PRO A 775 -2.18 5.20 -1.74
N PRO A 776 -1.48 4.28 -2.41
CA PRO A 776 -0.14 3.83 -2.03
C PRO A 776 0.97 4.89 -2.18
N HIS A 777 0.69 6.01 -2.86
CA HIS A 777 1.66 7.06 -3.13
C HIS A 777 1.10 8.47 -2.89
N PRO A 778 1.87 9.42 -2.30
CA PRO A 778 1.38 10.77 -1.99
C PRO A 778 0.90 11.53 -3.22
N GLN A 779 1.59 11.38 -4.36
CA GLN A 779 1.17 12.06 -5.60
C GLN A 779 -0.18 11.55 -6.12
N MET A 780 -0.51 10.26 -5.94
CA MET A 780 -1.83 9.74 -6.27
C MET A 780 -2.88 10.42 -5.38
N SER A 781 -2.66 10.44 -4.06
CA SER A 781 -3.55 11.15 -3.12
C SER A 781 -3.77 12.62 -3.52
N LEU A 782 -2.70 13.31 -3.94
CA LEU A 782 -2.78 14.68 -4.46
C LEU A 782 -3.59 14.78 -5.76
N ALA A 783 -3.52 13.80 -6.67
CA ALA A 783 -4.34 13.78 -7.88
C ALA A 783 -5.85 13.60 -7.60
N GLN A 784 -6.22 12.80 -6.59
CA GLN A 784 -7.62 12.73 -6.09
C GLN A 784 -8.05 14.08 -5.53
N MET A 785 -7.20 14.71 -4.73
CA MET A 785 -7.48 16.01 -4.14
C MET A 785 -7.62 17.11 -5.19
N LEU A 786 -6.80 17.09 -6.24
CA LEU A 786 -6.85 18.02 -7.37
C LEU A 786 -8.16 17.89 -8.15
N LEU A 787 -8.63 16.65 -8.39
CA LEU A 787 -9.92 16.38 -9.03
C LEU A 787 -11.06 17.09 -8.28
N LEU A 788 -11.10 16.94 -6.95
CA LEU A 788 -12.10 17.57 -6.11
C LEU A 788 -12.01 19.10 -6.17
N ARG A 789 -10.80 19.68 -6.13
CA ARG A 789 -10.61 21.15 -6.27
C ARG A 789 -11.12 21.64 -7.63
N GLY A 790 -10.81 20.92 -8.71
CA GLY A 790 -11.27 21.25 -10.06
C GLY A 790 -12.79 21.22 -10.19
N LEU A 791 -13.45 20.19 -9.63
CA LEU A 791 -14.91 20.10 -9.61
C LEU A 791 -15.54 21.24 -8.79
N VAL A 792 -14.96 21.59 -7.64
CA VAL A 792 -15.44 22.73 -6.83
C VAL A 792 -15.28 24.05 -7.59
N ALA A 793 -14.12 24.29 -8.21
CA ALA A 793 -13.86 25.50 -8.98
C ALA A 793 -14.83 25.64 -10.16
N TRP A 794 -15.07 24.53 -10.88
CA TRP A 794 -16.04 24.47 -11.97
C TRP A 794 -17.47 24.74 -11.48
N PHE A 795 -17.97 23.98 -10.50
CA PHE A 795 -19.36 24.05 -10.06
C PHE A 795 -19.69 25.36 -9.34
N TRP A 796 -18.70 26.02 -8.73
CA TRP A 796 -18.88 27.35 -8.15
C TRP A 796 -19.26 28.38 -9.21
N GLN A 797 -18.55 28.38 -10.34
CA GLN A 797 -18.79 29.28 -11.46
C GLN A 797 -20.05 28.88 -12.23
N ARG A 798 -20.20 27.58 -12.50
CA ARG A 798 -21.30 27.01 -13.28
C ARG A 798 -21.86 25.77 -12.60
N PRO A 799 -22.92 25.92 -11.78
CA PRO A 799 -23.55 24.80 -11.10
C PRO A 799 -23.99 23.69 -12.07
N TYR A 800 -23.84 22.44 -11.65
CA TYR A 800 -24.26 21.28 -12.42
C TYR A 800 -25.75 20.99 -12.16
N GLN A 801 -26.59 21.21 -13.17
CA GLN A 801 -28.06 21.18 -13.06
C GLN A 801 -28.71 19.99 -13.78
N SER A 802 -27.96 18.91 -14.04
CA SER A 802 -28.51 17.71 -14.68
C SER A 802 -29.54 17.01 -13.78
N LYS A 803 -30.30 16.08 -14.37
CA LYS A 803 -31.22 15.21 -13.63
C LYS A 803 -30.46 14.01 -13.06
N LEU A 804 -30.99 13.44 -11.98
CA LEU A 804 -30.51 12.17 -11.43
C LEU A 804 -30.88 11.02 -12.38
N VAL A 805 -29.98 10.07 -12.57
CA VAL A 805 -30.15 8.92 -13.46
C VAL A 805 -30.62 7.69 -12.66
N ARG A 806 -31.63 6.97 -13.15
CA ARG A 806 -32.08 5.71 -12.53
C ARG A 806 -31.28 4.53 -13.09
N TRP A 807 -30.07 4.33 -12.56
CA TRP A 807 -29.16 3.28 -13.04
C TRP A 807 -29.68 1.86 -12.81
N GLY A 808 -30.33 1.62 -11.67
CA GLY A 808 -30.81 0.28 -11.28
C GLY A 808 -29.67 -0.74 -11.27
N THR A 809 -29.91 -1.93 -11.81
CA THR A 809 -28.92 -3.01 -11.83
C THR A 809 -27.70 -2.73 -12.71
N GLN A 810 -27.72 -1.69 -13.55
CA GLN A 810 -26.54 -1.28 -14.32
C GLN A 810 -25.36 -0.86 -13.42
N LEU A 811 -25.61 -0.40 -12.19
CA LEU A 811 -24.55 -0.12 -11.23
C LEU A 811 -23.73 -1.39 -10.93
N HIS A 812 -24.42 -2.53 -10.75
CA HIS A 812 -23.82 -3.81 -10.33
C HIS A 812 -23.52 -4.76 -11.50
N ASP A 813 -23.75 -4.32 -12.73
CA ASP A 813 -23.38 -5.01 -13.97
C ASP A 813 -22.32 -4.21 -14.76
N ARG A 814 -22.75 -3.13 -15.41
CA ARG A 814 -21.91 -2.29 -16.28
C ARG A 814 -20.81 -1.58 -15.51
N PHE A 815 -21.16 -0.88 -14.44
CA PHE A 815 -20.21 -0.06 -13.66
C PHE A 815 -19.36 -0.85 -12.66
N MET A 816 -19.45 -2.19 -12.70
CA MET A 816 -18.49 -3.05 -12.01
C MET A 816 -17.36 -3.52 -12.92
N LEU A 817 -17.42 -3.22 -14.21
CA LEU A 817 -16.41 -3.58 -15.20
C LEU A 817 -15.40 -2.43 -15.44
N PRO A 818 -14.08 -2.71 -15.41
CA PRO A 818 -13.01 -1.74 -15.60
C PRO A 818 -13.15 -0.82 -16.81
N HIS A 819 -13.66 -1.35 -17.93
CA HIS A 819 -13.78 -0.59 -19.19
C HIS A 819 -14.80 0.54 -19.06
N PHE A 820 -16.00 0.25 -18.52
CA PHE A 820 -17.05 1.26 -18.41
C PHE A 820 -16.74 2.29 -17.32
N ILE A 821 -16.01 1.89 -16.28
CA ILE A 821 -15.49 2.84 -15.29
C ILE A 821 -14.45 3.77 -15.90
N ALA A 822 -13.51 3.24 -16.70
CA ALA A 822 -12.56 4.07 -17.41
C ALA A 822 -13.24 5.03 -18.41
N ALA A 823 -14.25 4.54 -19.14
CA ALA A 823 -15.00 5.35 -20.09
C ALA A 823 -15.79 6.48 -19.41
N ASP A 824 -16.51 6.18 -18.34
CA ASP A 824 -17.25 7.19 -17.56
C ASP A 824 -16.30 8.21 -16.91
N PHE A 825 -15.14 7.76 -16.42
CA PHE A 825 -14.15 8.67 -15.85
C PHE A 825 -13.47 9.55 -16.91
N HIS A 826 -13.25 9.02 -18.13
CA HIS A 826 -12.79 9.81 -19.27
C HIS A 826 -13.76 10.96 -19.58
N ASP A 827 -15.06 10.71 -19.51
CA ASP A 827 -16.08 11.74 -19.68
C ASP A 827 -15.96 12.82 -18.59
N VAL A 828 -15.70 12.43 -17.33
CA VAL A 828 -15.46 13.37 -16.23
C VAL A 828 -14.26 14.29 -16.50
N LEU A 829 -13.13 13.72 -16.95
CA LEU A 829 -11.95 14.51 -17.28
C LEU A 829 -12.19 15.39 -18.51
N ALA A 830 -12.93 14.90 -19.51
CA ALA A 830 -13.33 15.68 -20.67
C ALA A 830 -14.25 16.85 -20.30
N ASP A 831 -15.16 16.67 -19.35
CA ASP A 831 -15.99 17.74 -18.78
C ASP A 831 -15.14 18.81 -18.10
N LEU A 832 -14.18 18.42 -17.26
CA LEU A 832 -13.25 19.35 -16.61
C LEU A 832 -12.38 20.12 -17.63
N ARG A 833 -11.89 19.45 -18.68
CA ARG A 833 -11.20 20.11 -19.81
C ARG A 833 -12.10 21.12 -20.51
N ARG A 834 -13.36 20.76 -20.78
CA ARG A 834 -14.36 21.68 -21.37
C ARG A 834 -14.69 22.85 -20.43
N ALA A 835 -14.57 22.66 -19.12
CA ALA A 835 -14.70 23.72 -18.12
C ALA A 835 -13.46 24.60 -17.98
N GLY A 836 -12.35 24.29 -18.68
CA GLY A 836 -11.12 25.08 -18.70
C GLY A 836 -9.96 24.51 -17.89
N TYR A 837 -10.12 23.33 -17.29
CA TYR A 837 -9.10 22.68 -16.45
C TYR A 837 -8.43 21.53 -17.22
N ALA A 838 -7.16 21.69 -17.57
CA ALA A 838 -6.43 20.78 -18.45
C ALA A 838 -6.00 19.45 -17.78
N PHE A 839 -6.96 18.64 -17.34
CA PHE A 839 -6.71 17.29 -16.83
C PHE A 839 -6.33 16.32 -17.96
N ASP A 840 -5.28 15.54 -17.74
CA ASP A 840 -4.83 14.49 -18.66
C ASP A 840 -5.31 13.10 -18.17
N ASP A 841 -5.77 12.28 -19.11
CA ASP A 841 -6.26 10.92 -18.84
C ASP A 841 -5.18 9.99 -18.26
N THR A 842 -3.93 10.19 -18.67
CA THR A 842 -2.79 9.39 -18.19
C THR A 842 -2.52 9.58 -16.70
N TRP A 843 -2.94 10.68 -16.09
CA TRP A 843 -2.75 10.94 -14.66
C TRP A 843 -3.56 10.00 -13.75
N TYR A 844 -4.58 9.33 -14.29
CA TYR A 844 -5.41 8.40 -13.52
C TYR A 844 -5.23 6.94 -13.93
N ALA A 845 -4.34 6.66 -14.88
CA ALA A 845 -3.97 5.29 -15.24
C ALA A 845 -3.41 4.48 -14.04
N PRO A 846 -2.60 5.05 -13.11
CA PRO A 846 -2.19 4.32 -11.90
C PRO A 846 -3.35 3.90 -10.99
N PHE A 847 -4.43 4.69 -10.92
CA PHE A 847 -5.63 4.30 -10.17
C PHE A 847 -6.37 3.16 -10.84
N HIS A 848 -6.45 3.17 -12.16
CA HIS A 848 -7.06 2.08 -12.91
C HIS A 848 -6.30 0.77 -12.71
N GLU A 849 -4.96 0.80 -12.77
CA GLU A 849 -4.15 -0.40 -12.52
C GLU A 849 -4.19 -0.85 -11.05
N PHE A 850 -4.24 0.09 -10.10
CA PHE A 850 -4.41 -0.23 -8.68
C PHE A 850 -5.76 -0.89 -8.39
N ARG A 851 -6.85 -0.34 -8.95
CA ARG A 851 -8.22 -0.84 -8.71
C ARG A 851 -8.54 -2.10 -9.51
N PHE A 852 -8.03 -2.19 -10.73
CA PHE A 852 -8.33 -3.24 -11.70
C PHE A 852 -7.04 -3.88 -12.24
N PRO A 853 -6.24 -4.52 -11.35
CA PRO A 853 -4.96 -5.08 -11.74
C PRO A 853 -5.12 -6.09 -12.88
N ARG A 854 -4.17 -6.04 -13.82
CA ARG A 854 -4.10 -6.97 -14.95
C ARG A 854 -3.56 -8.33 -14.49
N TYR A 855 -4.27 -9.40 -14.84
CA TYR A 855 -3.80 -10.77 -14.61
C TYR A 855 -2.92 -11.27 -15.76
N GLY A 856 -3.31 -11.00 -17.00
CA GLY A 856 -2.53 -11.42 -18.16
C GLY A 856 -3.17 -11.10 -19.50
N THR A 857 -2.41 -11.34 -20.57
CA THR A 857 -2.84 -11.10 -21.95
C THR A 857 -2.29 -12.20 -22.85
N VAL A 858 -3.12 -12.67 -23.78
CA VAL A 858 -2.75 -13.65 -24.82
C VAL A 858 -3.24 -13.18 -26.17
N SER A 859 -2.56 -13.59 -27.24
CA SER A 859 -2.97 -13.30 -28.61
C SER A 859 -2.89 -14.55 -29.48
N TYR A 860 -4.00 -14.89 -30.15
CA TYR A 860 -4.09 -16.04 -31.06
C TYR A 860 -4.80 -15.63 -32.34
N SER A 861 -4.18 -15.93 -33.49
CA SER A 861 -4.76 -15.65 -34.81
C SER A 861 -5.26 -14.20 -35.01
N GLY A 862 -4.58 -13.23 -34.39
CA GLY A 862 -4.96 -11.81 -34.46
C GLY A 862 -6.05 -11.38 -33.47
N ILE A 863 -6.50 -12.27 -32.58
CA ILE A 863 -7.44 -11.97 -31.50
C ILE A 863 -6.67 -11.93 -30.20
N GLU A 864 -6.67 -10.76 -29.55
CA GLU A 864 -6.12 -10.56 -28.21
C GLU A 864 -7.22 -10.77 -27.17
N ILE A 865 -6.87 -11.41 -26.05
CA ILE A 865 -7.67 -11.46 -24.82
C ILE A 865 -6.83 -10.91 -23.67
N GLU A 866 -7.41 -9.98 -22.93
CA GLU A 866 -6.88 -9.46 -21.66
C GLU A 866 -7.85 -9.79 -20.52
N LEU A 867 -7.31 -10.33 -19.42
CA LEU A 867 -8.04 -10.57 -18.18
C LEU A 867 -7.64 -9.53 -17.13
N ARG A 868 -8.64 -8.85 -16.56
CA ARG A 868 -8.47 -7.90 -15.44
C ARG A 868 -9.41 -8.25 -14.30
N GLN A 869 -8.99 -7.96 -13.08
CA GLN A 869 -9.90 -7.95 -11.94
C GLN A 869 -11.03 -6.93 -12.19
N ALA A 870 -12.26 -7.29 -11.82
CA ALA A 870 -13.41 -6.41 -11.82
C ALA A 870 -13.97 -6.29 -10.40
N ILE A 871 -14.91 -5.36 -10.19
CA ILE A 871 -15.50 -5.15 -8.87
C ILE A 871 -16.59 -6.20 -8.64
N GLU A 872 -16.62 -6.74 -7.42
CA GLU A 872 -17.73 -7.55 -6.93
C GLU A 872 -18.12 -7.05 -5.53
N PRO A 873 -19.36 -6.59 -5.32
CA PRO A 873 -19.81 -6.19 -3.99
C PRO A 873 -19.96 -7.42 -3.09
N TRP A 874 -19.38 -7.37 -1.89
CA TRP A 874 -19.59 -8.41 -0.89
C TRP A 874 -20.75 -8.03 0.02
N HIS A 875 -21.76 -8.90 0.06
CA HIS A 875 -22.95 -8.64 0.85
C HIS A 875 -22.76 -9.10 2.29
N VAL A 876 -23.24 -8.28 3.23
CA VAL A 876 -23.39 -8.69 4.63
C VAL A 876 -24.53 -9.71 4.71
N LEU A 877 -24.26 -10.87 5.30
CA LEU A 877 -25.21 -11.95 5.52
C LEU A 877 -26.11 -11.68 6.73
N GLY A 878 -27.10 -12.56 6.93
CA GLY A 878 -27.96 -12.55 8.11
C GLY A 878 -27.17 -12.62 9.42
N GLU A 879 -27.75 -12.07 10.49
CA GLU A 879 -27.14 -12.10 11.82
C GLU A 879 -27.06 -13.53 12.37
N GLU A 880 -25.88 -13.92 12.85
CA GLU A 880 -25.66 -15.17 13.58
C GLU A 880 -25.47 -14.85 15.06
N VAL A 881 -26.36 -15.37 15.92
CA VAL A 881 -26.31 -15.13 17.37
C VAL A 881 -25.43 -16.19 18.02
N GLY A 882 -24.21 -15.81 18.40
CA GLY A 882 -23.32 -16.63 19.22
C GLY A 882 -23.62 -16.50 20.72
N LEU A 883 -23.00 -17.37 21.53
CA LEU A 883 -23.18 -17.41 23.00
C LEU A 883 -22.91 -16.06 23.70
N ASN A 884 -22.03 -15.21 23.15
CA ASN A 884 -21.61 -13.94 23.75
C ASN A 884 -21.68 -12.71 22.81
N ALA A 885 -21.98 -12.88 21.52
CA ALA A 885 -22.04 -11.78 20.55
C ALA A 885 -22.84 -12.15 19.29
N THR A 886 -23.45 -11.16 18.65
CA THR A 886 -24.03 -11.28 17.31
C THR A 886 -22.95 -10.99 16.26
N ALA A 887 -22.68 -11.93 15.37
CA ALA A 887 -21.77 -11.74 14.25
C ALA A 887 -22.55 -11.48 12.95
N ARG A 888 -21.99 -10.64 12.07
CA ARG A 888 -22.48 -10.43 10.71
C ARG A 888 -21.37 -10.82 9.75
N TYR A 889 -21.53 -11.96 9.09
CA TYR A 889 -20.56 -12.47 8.13
C TYR A 889 -20.67 -11.70 6.81
N VAL A 890 -19.58 -11.63 6.04
CA VAL A 890 -19.56 -11.03 4.71
C VAL A 890 -19.29 -12.12 3.69
N ASP A 891 -20.17 -12.26 2.70
CA ASP A 891 -19.99 -13.25 1.64
C ASP A 891 -18.86 -12.83 0.69
N SER A 892 -17.68 -13.38 0.94
CA SER A 892 -16.47 -13.18 0.14
C SER A 892 -16.20 -14.35 -0.81
N SER A 893 -17.14 -15.30 -0.95
CA SER A 893 -17.01 -16.46 -1.84
C SER A 893 -17.00 -16.09 -3.33
N VAL A 894 -17.55 -14.92 -3.67
CA VAL A 894 -17.80 -14.50 -5.05
C VAL A 894 -16.78 -13.47 -5.49
N GLU A 895 -16.29 -13.63 -6.72
CA GLU A 895 -15.42 -12.67 -7.40
C GLU A 895 -15.91 -12.38 -8.81
N ARG A 896 -15.34 -11.32 -9.41
CA ARG A 896 -15.60 -10.92 -10.79
C ARG A 896 -14.32 -10.57 -11.51
N LEU A 897 -14.26 -10.94 -12.79
CA LEU A 897 -13.24 -10.50 -13.75
C LEU A 897 -13.90 -9.86 -14.97
N GLN A 898 -13.14 -9.02 -15.66
CA GLN A 898 -13.48 -8.56 -17.01
C GLN A 898 -12.57 -9.25 -18.02
N VAL A 899 -13.20 -9.78 -19.06
CA VAL A 899 -12.55 -10.21 -20.29
C VAL A 899 -12.66 -9.08 -21.30
N ARG A 900 -11.53 -8.53 -21.75
CA ARG A 900 -11.48 -7.63 -22.90
C ARG A 900 -10.89 -8.37 -24.09
N SER A 901 -11.48 -8.19 -25.27
CA SER A 901 -10.95 -8.74 -26.52
C SER A 901 -10.77 -7.68 -27.58
N ARG A 902 -9.72 -7.82 -28.39
CA ARG A 902 -9.42 -6.99 -29.57
C ARG A 902 -9.19 -7.88 -30.79
N GLY A 903 -9.65 -7.41 -31.96
CA GLY A 903 -9.58 -8.18 -33.21
C GLY A 903 -10.68 -9.24 -33.35
N LEU A 904 -11.64 -9.30 -32.42
CA LEU A 904 -12.75 -10.25 -32.46
C LEU A 904 -13.71 -9.90 -33.62
N THR A 905 -14.19 -10.93 -34.32
CA THR A 905 -15.21 -10.77 -35.37
C THR A 905 -16.51 -11.39 -34.89
N GLU A 906 -17.51 -10.56 -34.58
CA GLU A 906 -18.78 -10.98 -33.94
C GLU A 906 -19.50 -12.12 -34.68
N SER A 907 -19.50 -12.11 -36.02
CA SER A 907 -20.17 -13.14 -36.83
C SER A 907 -19.40 -14.46 -36.96
N ARG A 908 -18.24 -14.59 -36.32
CA ARG A 908 -17.33 -15.73 -36.49
C ARG A 908 -16.76 -16.25 -35.18
N HIS A 909 -16.33 -15.36 -34.30
CA HIS A 909 -15.59 -15.75 -33.11
C HIS A 909 -16.46 -15.60 -31.86
N VAL A 910 -16.38 -16.59 -30.98
CA VAL A 910 -17.04 -16.56 -29.66
C VAL A 910 -15.98 -16.83 -28.61
N ILE A 911 -15.96 -16.03 -27.54
CA ILE A 911 -15.15 -16.34 -26.36
C ILE A 911 -16.04 -17.08 -25.37
N THR A 912 -15.54 -18.18 -24.83
CA THR A 912 -16.23 -18.91 -23.76
C THR A 912 -15.44 -18.90 -22.47
N CYS A 913 -16.13 -19.05 -21.34
CA CYS A 913 -15.54 -19.36 -20.04
C CYS A 913 -16.14 -20.67 -19.53
N ASN A 914 -15.30 -21.66 -19.25
CA ASN A 914 -15.72 -23.03 -18.88
C ASN A 914 -16.78 -23.59 -19.84
N GLY A 915 -16.61 -23.32 -21.14
CA GLY A 915 -17.52 -23.78 -22.20
C GLY A 915 -18.81 -22.96 -22.40
N ARG A 916 -19.10 -21.98 -21.54
CA ARG A 916 -20.27 -21.09 -21.68
C ARG A 916 -19.90 -19.81 -22.42
N ALA A 917 -20.72 -19.40 -23.39
CA ALA A 917 -20.45 -18.21 -24.21
C ALA A 917 -20.51 -16.93 -23.35
N LEU A 918 -19.51 -16.06 -23.53
CA LEU A 918 -19.51 -14.75 -22.88
C LEU A 918 -20.44 -13.78 -23.61
N PRO A 919 -21.20 -12.94 -22.89
CA PRO A 919 -22.00 -11.86 -23.48
C PRO A 919 -21.10 -10.68 -23.90
N MET A 920 -20.28 -10.90 -24.92
CA MET A 920 -19.30 -9.93 -25.43
C MET A 920 -20.02 -8.66 -25.90
N THR A 921 -19.86 -7.58 -25.14
CA THR A 921 -20.49 -6.27 -25.37
C THR A 921 -19.52 -5.35 -26.12
N PRO A 922 -19.93 -4.71 -27.23
CA PRO A 922 -19.05 -3.83 -28.00
C PRO A 922 -18.67 -2.57 -27.21
N THR A 923 -17.41 -2.13 -27.32
CA THR A 923 -16.91 -0.92 -26.64
C THR A 923 -17.15 0.37 -27.43
N GLY A 924 -17.61 0.25 -28.68
CA GLY A 924 -17.66 1.35 -29.65
C GLY A 924 -16.44 1.42 -30.58
N THR A 925 -15.34 0.74 -30.21
CA THR A 925 -14.19 0.54 -31.10
C THR A 925 -14.41 -0.72 -31.94
N PRO A 926 -14.32 -0.64 -33.29
CA PRO A 926 -14.51 -1.81 -34.15
C PRO A 926 -13.57 -2.97 -33.79
N GLY A 927 -14.15 -4.15 -33.56
CA GLY A 927 -13.41 -5.36 -33.19
C GLY A 927 -12.97 -5.42 -31.72
N GLU A 928 -13.39 -4.48 -30.87
CA GLU A 928 -13.14 -4.51 -29.43
C GLU A 928 -14.42 -4.75 -28.63
N PHE A 929 -14.36 -5.70 -27.69
CA PHE A 929 -15.49 -6.14 -26.89
C PHE A 929 -15.06 -6.39 -25.44
N VAL A 930 -16.02 -6.29 -24.51
CA VAL A 930 -15.83 -6.61 -23.09
C VAL A 930 -16.98 -7.47 -22.56
N ALA A 931 -16.68 -8.35 -21.61
CA ALA A 931 -17.68 -9.09 -20.85
C ALA A 931 -17.21 -9.29 -19.40
N GLY A 932 -18.16 -9.30 -18.47
CA GLY A 932 -17.91 -9.72 -17.09
C GLY A 932 -18.03 -11.24 -16.94
N VAL A 933 -17.25 -11.83 -16.05
CA VAL A 933 -17.49 -13.18 -15.53
C VAL A 933 -17.57 -13.11 -14.02
N ARG A 934 -18.71 -13.54 -13.47
CA ARG A 934 -18.96 -13.65 -12.03
C ARG A 934 -18.97 -15.12 -11.63
N TYR A 935 -18.22 -15.46 -10.59
CA TYR A 935 -17.95 -16.86 -10.24
C TYR A 935 -17.74 -17.06 -8.74
N CYS A 936 -18.00 -18.28 -8.26
CA CYS A 936 -17.64 -18.71 -6.90
C CYS A 936 -16.14 -19.07 -6.89
N ALA A 937 -15.33 -18.29 -6.18
CA ALA A 937 -13.88 -18.39 -6.10
C ALA A 937 -13.41 -19.38 -5.02
N TRP A 938 -14.14 -19.49 -3.91
CA TRP A 938 -13.89 -20.41 -2.81
C TRP A 938 -15.18 -20.67 -2.02
N ASP A 939 -15.21 -21.70 -1.17
CA ASP A 939 -16.42 -22.18 -0.48
C ASP A 939 -16.33 -21.99 1.05
N PRO A 940 -16.72 -20.82 1.60
CA PRO A 940 -16.77 -20.58 3.04
C PRO A 940 -17.96 -21.31 3.72
N PRO A 941 -17.88 -21.56 5.04
CA PRO A 941 -18.99 -22.12 5.81
C PRO A 941 -20.30 -21.30 5.72
N SER A 942 -20.16 -19.97 5.60
CA SER A 942 -21.27 -19.04 5.45
C SER A 942 -21.16 -18.31 4.10
N ALA A 943 -22.13 -18.53 3.21
CA ALA A 943 -22.24 -17.90 1.89
C ALA A 943 -23.71 -17.66 1.55
N LEU A 944 -24.02 -16.76 0.60
CA LEU A 944 -25.38 -16.55 0.09
C LEU A 944 -25.95 -17.83 -0.55
N HIS A 945 -25.09 -18.62 -1.19
CA HIS A 945 -25.48 -19.84 -1.91
C HIS A 945 -24.53 -21.01 -1.58
N PRO A 946 -24.70 -21.67 -0.43
CA PRO A 946 -23.77 -22.68 0.09
C PRO A 946 -23.75 -24.00 -0.72
N THR A 947 -24.66 -24.18 -1.68
CA THR A 947 -24.70 -25.39 -2.54
C THR A 947 -23.95 -25.22 -3.85
N ILE A 948 -23.42 -24.02 -4.12
CA ILE A 948 -22.72 -23.72 -5.36
C ILE A 948 -21.22 -23.92 -5.14
N GLY A 949 -20.66 -24.94 -5.79
CA GLY A 949 -19.23 -25.24 -5.72
C GLY A 949 -18.33 -24.18 -6.35
N VAL A 950 -17.03 -24.34 -6.12
CA VAL A 950 -15.98 -23.48 -6.68
C VAL A 950 -15.90 -23.66 -8.20
N HIS A 951 -15.79 -22.56 -8.95
CA HIS A 951 -15.72 -22.57 -10.42
C HIS A 951 -14.28 -22.52 -10.97
N ALA A 952 -13.28 -22.50 -10.10
CA ALA A 952 -11.87 -22.43 -10.49
C ALA A 952 -11.30 -23.82 -10.88
N PRO A 953 -10.39 -23.91 -11.88
CA PRO A 953 -9.90 -22.80 -12.70
C PRO A 953 -10.93 -22.31 -13.72
N LEU A 954 -10.77 -21.06 -14.15
CA LEU A 954 -11.55 -20.47 -15.25
C LEU A 954 -10.78 -20.65 -16.56
N VAL A 955 -11.33 -21.44 -17.47
CA VAL A 955 -10.74 -21.74 -18.78
C VAL A 955 -11.42 -20.87 -19.83
N PHE A 956 -10.65 -20.03 -20.50
CA PHE A 956 -11.12 -19.16 -21.58
C PHE A 956 -10.71 -19.73 -22.93
N ASP A 957 -11.67 -19.90 -23.83
CA ASP A 957 -11.46 -20.42 -25.18
C ASP A 957 -11.93 -19.40 -26.23
N VAL A 958 -11.08 -19.12 -27.22
CA VAL A 958 -11.47 -18.43 -28.46
C VAL A 958 -11.94 -19.48 -29.45
N VAL A 959 -13.24 -19.50 -29.73
CA VAL A 959 -13.85 -20.48 -30.64
C VAL A 959 -14.14 -19.84 -31.99
N ASP A 960 -13.58 -20.41 -33.04
CA ASP A 960 -13.96 -20.09 -34.41
C ASP A 960 -15.19 -20.93 -34.80
N THR A 961 -16.35 -20.28 -34.90
CA THR A 961 -17.62 -20.95 -35.19
C THR A 961 -17.71 -21.51 -36.60
N TRP A 962 -16.89 -21.01 -37.53
CA TRP A 962 -16.88 -21.53 -38.90
C TRP A 962 -16.17 -22.88 -38.99
N SER A 963 -15.09 -23.05 -38.22
CA SER A 963 -14.37 -24.31 -38.12
C SER A 963 -14.85 -25.19 -36.96
N GLN A 964 -15.69 -24.65 -36.07
CA GLN A 964 -16.16 -25.28 -34.83
C GLN A 964 -15.00 -25.79 -33.98
N ARG A 965 -13.96 -24.97 -33.80
CA ARG A 965 -12.76 -25.33 -33.04
C ARG A 965 -12.32 -24.19 -32.14
N SER A 966 -11.79 -24.56 -30.97
CA SER A 966 -10.98 -23.63 -30.18
C SER A 966 -9.66 -23.38 -30.92
N ILE A 967 -9.33 -22.11 -31.15
CA ILE A 967 -8.12 -21.66 -31.85
C ILE A 967 -7.05 -21.12 -30.90
N GLY A 968 -7.33 -21.12 -29.60
CA GLY A 968 -6.45 -20.64 -28.54
C GLY A 968 -7.23 -20.18 -27.32
N GLY A 969 -6.52 -19.74 -26.29
CA GLY A 969 -7.14 -19.30 -25.04
C GLY A 969 -6.17 -19.29 -23.87
N CYS A 970 -6.67 -19.07 -22.67
CA CYS A 970 -5.88 -18.96 -21.44
C CYS A 970 -6.63 -19.53 -20.25
N THR A 971 -5.92 -19.77 -19.15
CA THR A 971 -6.52 -20.29 -17.91
C THR A 971 -6.16 -19.39 -16.74
N TYR A 972 -7.15 -19.12 -15.89
CA TYR A 972 -6.98 -18.34 -14.67
C TYR A 972 -7.30 -19.17 -13.43
N HIS A 973 -6.44 -19.07 -12.43
CA HIS A 973 -6.57 -19.75 -11.15
C HIS A 973 -6.85 -18.76 -10.02
N VAL A 974 -7.73 -19.14 -9.09
CA VAL A 974 -8.02 -18.32 -7.90
C VAL A 974 -6.86 -18.39 -6.89
N SER A 975 -6.27 -19.57 -6.72
CA SER A 975 -5.09 -19.82 -5.90
C SER A 975 -3.93 -20.30 -6.76
N HIS A 976 -2.76 -20.50 -6.16
CA HIS A 976 -1.60 -20.99 -6.90
C HIS A 976 -1.88 -22.35 -7.55
N PRO A 977 -1.63 -22.55 -8.86
CA PRO A 977 -2.04 -23.74 -9.61
C PRO A 977 -1.44 -25.05 -9.08
N GLY A 978 -0.26 -24.99 -8.47
CA GLY A 978 0.37 -26.13 -7.79
C GLY A 978 -0.26 -26.53 -6.45
N GLY A 979 -1.40 -25.97 -6.06
CA GLY A 979 -2.08 -26.27 -4.78
C GLY A 979 -1.40 -25.66 -3.55
N ARG A 980 -0.52 -24.65 -3.75
CA ARG A 980 0.08 -23.88 -2.65
C ARG A 980 -1.00 -22.99 -2.03
N ASN A 981 -1.38 -23.32 -0.79
CA ASN A 981 -2.11 -22.40 0.06
C ASN A 981 -1.08 -21.57 0.82
N TYR A 982 -0.95 -20.29 0.47
CA TYR A 982 -0.11 -19.39 1.23
C TYR A 982 -0.68 -19.23 2.64
N SER A 983 0.13 -19.54 3.66
CA SER A 983 -0.19 -19.31 5.07
C SER A 983 0.29 -17.95 5.56
N THR A 984 1.11 -17.27 4.77
CA THR A 984 1.67 -15.94 5.07
C THR A 984 1.32 -14.95 3.98
N PHE A 985 1.16 -13.70 4.37
CA PHE A 985 0.95 -12.61 3.45
C PHE A 985 2.26 -12.22 2.75
N PRO A 986 2.18 -11.58 1.57
CA PRO A 986 3.36 -11.11 0.86
C PRO A 986 4.17 -10.13 1.72
N VAL A 987 5.49 -10.32 1.79
CA VAL A 987 6.37 -9.43 2.58
C VAL A 987 6.64 -8.09 1.88
N ASN A 988 6.40 -8.00 0.57
CA ASN A 988 6.56 -6.79 -0.22
C ASN A 988 5.73 -6.83 -1.53
N ALA A 989 5.73 -5.71 -2.26
CA ALA A 989 5.01 -5.56 -3.53
C ALA A 989 5.48 -6.53 -4.64
N ASN A 990 6.77 -6.87 -4.67
CA ASN A 990 7.33 -7.79 -5.68
C ASN A 990 6.79 -9.22 -5.48
N GLU A 991 6.76 -9.70 -4.24
CA GLU A 991 6.16 -11.00 -3.93
C GLU A 991 4.66 -11.00 -4.24
N ALA A 992 3.94 -9.94 -3.85
CA ALA A 992 2.52 -9.80 -4.14
C ALA A 992 2.25 -9.84 -5.65
N GLU A 993 3.06 -9.14 -6.44
CA GLU A 993 2.98 -9.16 -7.91
C GLU A 993 3.27 -10.55 -8.48
N ALA A 994 4.33 -11.22 -8.04
CA ALA A 994 4.65 -12.57 -8.49
C ALA A 994 3.52 -13.57 -8.21
N ARG A 995 2.87 -13.48 -7.03
CA ARG A 995 1.70 -14.30 -6.69
C ARG A 995 0.52 -14.05 -7.63
N ARG A 996 0.28 -12.79 -8.06
CA ARG A 996 -0.78 -12.47 -9.03
C ARG A 996 -0.47 -13.03 -10.42
N ILE A 997 0.78 -12.93 -10.87
CA ILE A 997 1.21 -13.42 -12.19
C ILE A 997 1.10 -14.95 -12.27
N ALA A 998 1.50 -15.66 -11.21
CA ALA A 998 1.46 -17.12 -11.15
C ALA A 998 0.04 -17.73 -11.30
N ARG A 999 -1.01 -16.90 -11.15
CA ARG A 999 -2.42 -17.30 -11.30
C ARG A 999 -2.92 -17.27 -12.74
N PHE A 1000 -2.14 -16.71 -13.67
CA PHE A 1000 -2.50 -16.63 -15.08
C PHE A 1000 -1.61 -17.55 -15.91
N TRP A 1001 -2.23 -18.44 -16.67
CA TRP A 1001 -1.56 -19.27 -17.67
C TRP A 1001 -1.95 -18.80 -19.05
N ASP A 1002 -0.94 -18.49 -19.86
CA ASP A 1002 -1.05 -18.21 -21.29
C ASP A 1002 -1.33 -19.45 -22.15
N HIS A 1003 -1.78 -20.53 -21.52
CA HIS A 1003 -2.09 -21.83 -22.08
C HIS A 1003 -3.19 -22.49 -21.24
N GLY A 1004 -3.51 -23.76 -21.52
CA GLY A 1004 -4.51 -24.51 -20.75
C GLY A 1004 -5.96 -24.35 -21.24
N HIS A 1005 -6.17 -23.73 -22.40
CA HIS A 1005 -7.45 -23.73 -23.12
C HIS A 1005 -7.87 -25.14 -23.56
N THR A 1006 -9.14 -25.32 -23.92
CA THR A 1006 -9.71 -26.60 -24.37
C THR A 1006 -9.32 -26.87 -25.83
N PRO A 1007 -8.44 -27.84 -26.16
CA PRO A 1007 -8.02 -28.05 -27.53
C PRO A 1007 -9.07 -28.87 -28.32
N GLY A 1008 -9.24 -28.54 -29.61
CA GLY A 1008 -9.98 -29.38 -30.56
C GLY A 1008 -11.37 -28.86 -30.94
N PRO A 1009 -12.25 -29.75 -31.47
CA PRO A 1009 -13.60 -29.39 -31.86
C PRO A 1009 -14.44 -28.93 -30.67
N MET A 1010 -15.11 -27.79 -30.82
CA MET A 1010 -15.95 -27.18 -29.80
C MET A 1010 -17.20 -26.59 -30.44
N THR A 1011 -18.36 -27.03 -29.97
CA THR A 1011 -19.66 -26.46 -30.35
C THR A 1011 -20.16 -25.60 -29.20
N VAL A 1012 -20.34 -24.31 -29.44
CA VAL A 1012 -20.77 -23.35 -28.43
C VAL A 1012 -22.27 -23.13 -28.54
N THR A 1013 -22.99 -23.36 -27.45
CA THR A 1013 -24.40 -23.00 -27.34
C THR A 1013 -24.51 -21.49 -27.05
N PRO A 1014 -25.36 -20.75 -27.77
CA PRO A 1014 -25.64 -19.36 -27.43
C PRO A 1014 -26.13 -19.24 -25.98
N GLU A 1015 -25.52 -18.35 -25.20
CA GLU A 1015 -25.93 -18.05 -23.83
C GLU A 1015 -27.11 -17.05 -23.88
N ILE A 1016 -28.13 -17.26 -23.04
CA ILE A 1016 -29.21 -16.28 -22.85
C ILE A 1016 -28.77 -15.37 -21.69
N PRO A 1017 -28.42 -14.09 -21.94
CA PRO A 1017 -27.95 -13.21 -20.89
C PRO A 1017 -29.06 -12.97 -19.86
N ASN A 1018 -28.68 -12.84 -18.59
CA ASN A 1018 -29.62 -12.42 -17.55
C ASN A 1018 -30.09 -10.99 -17.87
N PRO A 1019 -31.41 -10.71 -17.98
CA PRO A 1019 -31.90 -9.37 -18.32
C PRO A 1019 -31.45 -8.27 -17.34
N ALA A 1020 -31.18 -8.63 -16.09
CA ALA A 1020 -30.70 -7.71 -15.05
C ALA A 1020 -29.18 -7.49 -15.11
N PHE A 1021 -28.43 -8.44 -15.68
CA PHE A 1021 -26.96 -8.42 -15.81
C PHE A 1021 -26.53 -8.81 -17.24
N PRO A 1022 -26.96 -8.07 -18.28
CA PRO A 1022 -26.75 -8.46 -19.67
C PRO A 1022 -25.27 -8.48 -20.11
N MET A 1023 -24.37 -7.80 -19.39
CA MET A 1023 -22.94 -7.71 -19.74
C MET A 1023 -22.07 -8.73 -19.00
N THR A 1024 -22.65 -9.51 -18.08
CA THR A 1024 -21.91 -10.45 -17.23
C THR A 1024 -22.45 -11.86 -17.36
N LEU A 1025 -21.55 -12.81 -17.63
CA LEU A 1025 -21.83 -14.22 -17.43
C LEU A 1025 -21.69 -14.55 -15.94
N ASP A 1026 -22.81 -14.84 -15.27
CA ASP A 1026 -22.80 -15.37 -13.91
C ASP A 1026 -22.80 -16.91 -13.96
N LEU A 1027 -21.64 -17.52 -13.66
CA LEU A 1027 -21.49 -18.98 -13.70
C LEU A 1027 -22.39 -19.69 -12.69
N ARG A 1028 -22.84 -18.97 -11.66
CA ARG A 1028 -23.73 -19.46 -10.60
C ARG A 1028 -25.18 -19.49 -11.09
N TRP A 1029 -25.52 -18.69 -12.10
CA TRP A 1029 -26.86 -18.61 -12.67
C TRP A 1029 -27.00 -19.52 -13.90
N HIS A 1030 -28.09 -20.27 -13.94
CA HIS A 1030 -28.41 -21.21 -15.00
C HIS A 1030 -29.74 -20.77 -15.63
N SER A 1031 -29.77 -20.54 -16.95
CA SER A 1031 -30.98 -20.12 -17.69
C SER A 1031 -31.99 -21.27 -17.87
N GLY A 1032 -32.07 -22.19 -16.91
CA GLY A 1032 -32.60 -23.55 -17.07
C GLY A 1032 -33.64 -23.95 -16.03
N THR A 1033 -34.72 -23.18 -15.90
CA THR A 1033 -36.05 -23.75 -15.65
C THR A 1033 -37.03 -22.98 -16.52
N LYS A 1034 -37.60 -23.68 -17.51
CA LYS A 1034 -38.83 -23.25 -18.16
C LYS A 1034 -39.92 -23.26 -17.10
N ASP A 1035 -40.25 -22.09 -16.56
CA ASP A 1035 -41.62 -21.82 -16.11
C ASP A 1035 -42.38 -21.14 -17.24
#